data_AF-A0A3M1E4Y0-F1
#
_entry.id   AF-A0A3M1E4Y0-F1
#
_cell.length_a   1.000
_cell.length_b   1.000
_cell.length_c   1.000
_cell.angle_alpha   90.00
_cell.angle_beta   90.00
_cell.angle_gamma   90.00
#
_symmetry.space_group_name_H-M   'P 1'
#
loop_
_entity.id
_entity.type
_entity.pdbx_description
1 polymer ?
#
loop_
_entity_poly.entity_id
_entity_poly.type
_entity_poly.pdbx_seq_one_letter_code
_entity_poly.pdbx_strand_id
1 'polypeptide(L)'
;MIWMTADKPGWRDPAAHAGADAHMRKLMHLLGMRIPYLRNRTERLERSAKVYAAAFRMPPDEAYALSLAARFHDVGLLGVPDAILLKPSPLTEEERKAFDYHADVGGRLIASIFPGFPDAAEGIWWHHERYDGKGPHGMKAEEIPLIAAIVGFLQAVEAMANGRPFRQAMSLPEIREEVRRNKGVQFAPHVVDVFEHQAKNLYTLLVSQTASPFSSRPAGGSSPSGSPAPSEATRSASEGSSAPARAPVSQPISDIDDLQPVITKKELVRLVTEGLKLRPLSGTAQLVLSTTANAQCTVEDVAQAVETDQALSLRLLKLANSTAYARGRPVDTVLEAVKRIGNTEVRNIVLAISMLDRFHGRIARYIDPWLFWEHAIASGWLARSLAHSSGQARDEEGSYFLWGVLHDVGRLLFLDSVPDQYAEVYEAAEKRRLPLEQVETRMLLMDHGSVLARAMEHWNFPQELITPVVNHHEPLHKMRRLGPKFVQPAAFIALADRLAHALMIGCSGNDALYPLEDLADLAGATRDALLDAVKQAYDQTRTLKMTLLARTHTDAWPDFCEQTRQRLSRPVRAVHAAMRPEWNPFALFFGRLRGKNVDIAPNLGVIYLYDTRDQPTVLSAYEKAERRAGVENLPVLIVHTKGKVNGDDAWIRARTSVILRTPVRVGALLAAVEDLLGRTTAVTAQPVPV
;
A
#
# COMPACT_ATOMS: atom_id res chain seq x y z
N MET A 1 18.26 2.80 -2.28
CA MET A 1 19.59 2.18 -2.40
C MET A 1 20.18 1.93 -1.01
N ILE A 2 19.85 0.82 -0.35
CA ILE A 2 20.55 0.33 0.86
C ILE A 2 20.45 -1.20 0.86
N TRP A 3 21.30 -1.88 0.08
CA TRP A 3 21.51 -3.34 0.17
C TRP A 3 22.88 -3.70 -0.38
N MET A 4 23.97 -3.16 0.19
CA MET A 4 25.31 -3.64 -0.12
C MET A 4 26.25 -3.37 1.03
N THR A 5 26.45 -4.36 1.89
CA THR A 5 27.75 -4.64 2.52
C THR A 5 27.69 -6.05 3.09
N ALA A 6 28.30 -7.02 2.39
CA ALA A 6 28.83 -8.23 3.01
C ALA A 6 29.82 -8.88 2.06
N ASP A 7 31.11 -8.55 2.21
CA ASP A 7 32.22 -9.31 1.65
C ASP A 7 32.22 -10.72 2.26
N LYS A 8 31.63 -11.68 1.56
CA LYS A 8 31.81 -13.11 1.81
C LYS A 8 32.57 -13.74 0.64
N PRO A 9 33.64 -14.53 0.90
CA PRO A 9 34.34 -15.27 -0.16
C PRO A 9 33.38 -16.24 -0.88
N GLY A 10 33.35 -16.25 -2.22
CA GLY A 10 32.56 -17.19 -3.03
C GLY A 10 31.17 -16.70 -3.46
N TRP A 11 30.75 -15.49 -3.09
CA TRP A 11 29.42 -14.94 -3.42
C TRP A 11 29.17 -14.68 -4.92
N ARG A 12 30.23 -14.35 -5.66
CA ARG A 12 30.23 -14.20 -7.13
C ARG A 12 30.48 -15.51 -7.88
N ASP A 13 30.46 -16.66 -7.20
CA ASP A 13 30.61 -17.97 -7.85
C ASP A 13 29.27 -18.40 -8.50
N PRO A 14 29.20 -18.54 -9.84
CA PRO A 14 28.01 -19.06 -10.51
C PRO A 14 27.54 -20.43 -10.00
N ALA A 15 28.47 -21.29 -9.54
CA ALA A 15 28.15 -22.63 -9.05
C ALA A 15 27.29 -22.60 -7.78
N ALA A 16 27.47 -21.58 -6.93
CA ALA A 16 26.68 -21.39 -5.71
C ALA A 16 25.19 -21.13 -6.00
N HIS A 17 24.87 -20.65 -7.22
CA HIS A 17 23.52 -20.23 -7.61
C HIS A 17 22.84 -21.19 -8.61
N ALA A 18 23.46 -22.33 -8.93
CA ALA A 18 22.97 -23.27 -9.96
C ALA A 18 21.53 -23.78 -9.69
N GLY A 19 21.17 -24.01 -8.42
CA GLY A 19 19.82 -24.42 -8.04
C GLY A 19 18.77 -23.31 -8.25
N ALA A 20 19.12 -22.07 -7.91
CA ALA A 20 18.25 -20.91 -8.12
C ALA A 20 18.03 -20.64 -9.62
N ASP A 21 19.09 -20.71 -10.41
CA ASP A 21 19.07 -20.60 -11.87
C ASP A 21 18.18 -21.68 -12.53
N ALA A 22 18.20 -22.93 -12.03
CA ALA A 22 17.30 -23.98 -12.50
C ALA A 22 15.81 -23.68 -12.22
N HIS A 23 15.48 -23.13 -11.05
CA HIS A 23 14.10 -22.72 -10.74
C HIS A 23 13.65 -21.52 -11.58
N MET A 24 14.54 -20.53 -11.76
CA MET A 24 14.27 -19.37 -12.60
C MET A 24 14.03 -19.75 -14.06
N ARG A 25 14.76 -20.73 -14.59
CA ARG A 25 14.48 -21.30 -15.92
C ARG A 25 13.06 -21.87 -16.03
N LYS A 26 12.57 -22.57 -15.01
CA LYS A 26 11.19 -23.08 -15.00
C LYS A 26 10.17 -21.94 -14.99
N LEU A 27 10.42 -20.88 -14.24
CA LEU A 27 9.55 -19.69 -14.25
C LEU A 27 9.51 -19.01 -15.62
N MET A 28 10.67 -18.86 -16.28
CA MET A 28 10.73 -18.33 -17.64
C MET A 28 10.02 -19.22 -18.66
N HIS A 29 10.08 -20.55 -18.48
CA HIS A 29 9.34 -21.49 -19.30
C HIS A 29 7.82 -21.29 -19.13
N LEU A 30 7.32 -21.16 -17.90
CA LEU A 30 5.91 -20.87 -17.62
C LEU A 30 5.48 -19.52 -18.20
N LEU A 31 6.34 -18.50 -18.12
CA LEU A 31 6.09 -17.21 -18.75
C LEU A 31 5.96 -17.34 -20.28
N GLY A 32 6.81 -18.13 -20.92
CA GLY A 32 6.72 -18.45 -22.34
C GLY A 32 5.52 -19.33 -22.73
N MET A 33 4.90 -20.04 -21.77
CA MET A 33 3.61 -20.69 -21.96
C MET A 33 2.46 -19.67 -21.89
N ARG A 34 2.53 -18.73 -20.93
CA ARG A 34 1.55 -17.64 -20.76
C ARG A 34 1.57 -16.66 -21.93
N ILE A 35 2.74 -16.37 -22.49
CA ILE A 35 2.93 -15.43 -23.59
C ILE A 35 3.61 -16.17 -24.76
N PRO A 36 2.83 -16.80 -25.65
CA PRO A 36 3.37 -17.74 -26.64
C PRO A 36 4.48 -17.18 -27.54
N TYR A 37 4.44 -15.89 -27.87
CA TYR A 37 5.47 -15.24 -28.71
C TYR A 37 6.79 -14.95 -27.96
N LEU A 38 6.82 -15.02 -26.62
CA LEU A 38 8.06 -14.93 -25.83
C LEU A 38 8.73 -16.29 -25.63
N ARG A 39 8.14 -17.38 -26.13
CA ARG A 39 8.73 -18.71 -26.01
C ARG A 39 10.12 -18.76 -26.65
N ASN A 40 11.09 -19.25 -25.88
CA ASN A 40 12.51 -19.34 -26.25
C ASN A 40 13.18 -17.98 -26.58
N ARG A 41 12.50 -16.84 -26.36
CA ARG A 41 13.05 -15.49 -26.61
C ARG A 41 14.25 -15.21 -25.72
N THR A 42 14.10 -15.46 -24.43
CA THR A 42 15.12 -15.13 -23.44
C THR A 42 16.40 -15.94 -23.61
N GLU A 43 16.30 -17.16 -24.14
CA GLU A 43 17.45 -17.99 -24.49
C GLU A 43 18.21 -17.46 -25.72
N ARG A 44 17.48 -16.89 -26.70
CA ARG A 44 18.09 -16.19 -27.85
C ARG A 44 18.84 -14.94 -27.40
N LEU A 45 18.22 -14.16 -26.50
CA LEU A 45 18.83 -12.96 -25.92
C LEU A 45 20.08 -13.32 -25.12
N GLU A 46 20.03 -14.34 -24.27
CA GLU A 46 21.20 -14.81 -23.51
C GLU A 46 22.37 -15.22 -24.42
N ARG A 47 22.10 -16.00 -25.49
CA ARG A 47 23.14 -16.40 -26.46
C ARG A 47 23.74 -15.19 -27.17
N SER A 48 22.91 -14.21 -27.51
CA SER A 48 23.35 -12.98 -28.17
C SER A 48 24.17 -12.10 -27.22
N ALA A 49 23.80 -12.06 -25.94
CA ALA A 49 24.53 -11.34 -24.92
C ALA A 49 25.96 -11.87 -24.72
N LYS A 50 26.19 -13.18 -24.92
CA LYS A 50 27.55 -13.77 -24.89
C LYS A 50 28.45 -13.26 -26.02
N VAL A 51 27.89 -12.90 -27.19
CA VAL A 51 28.64 -12.27 -28.28
C VAL A 51 29.12 -10.88 -27.85
N TYR A 52 28.26 -10.12 -27.17
CA TYR A 52 28.61 -8.81 -26.61
C TYR A 52 29.64 -8.92 -25.48
N ALA A 53 29.49 -9.88 -24.57
CA ALA A 53 30.47 -10.12 -23.51
C ALA A 53 31.87 -10.37 -24.07
N ALA A 54 31.97 -11.19 -25.13
CA ALA A 54 33.23 -11.45 -25.82
C ALA A 54 33.78 -10.21 -26.54
N ALA A 55 32.92 -9.44 -27.23
CA ALA A 55 33.32 -8.23 -27.94
C ALA A 55 33.86 -7.14 -27.00
N PHE A 56 33.23 -6.96 -25.85
CA PHE A 56 33.66 -6.02 -24.80
C PHE A 56 34.76 -6.57 -23.89
N ARG A 57 35.16 -7.84 -24.06
CA ARG A 57 36.16 -8.53 -23.20
C ARG A 57 35.78 -8.47 -21.71
N MET A 58 34.49 -8.67 -21.42
CA MET A 58 33.98 -8.64 -20.05
C MET A 58 34.64 -9.73 -19.19
N PRO A 59 35.01 -9.42 -17.94
CA PRO A 59 35.39 -10.41 -16.94
C PRO A 59 34.34 -11.52 -16.78
N PRO A 60 34.71 -12.74 -16.33
CA PRO A 60 33.78 -13.86 -16.22
C PRO A 60 32.53 -13.60 -15.37
N ASP A 61 32.65 -12.83 -14.28
CA ASP A 61 31.55 -12.46 -13.40
C ASP A 61 30.62 -11.42 -14.04
N GLU A 62 31.15 -10.40 -14.70
CA GLU A 62 30.35 -9.44 -15.48
C GLU A 62 29.65 -10.10 -16.68
N ALA A 63 30.35 -11.00 -17.39
CA ALA A 63 29.77 -11.77 -18.49
C ALA A 63 28.63 -12.67 -18.00
N TYR A 64 28.76 -13.25 -16.80
CA TYR A 64 27.69 -14.02 -16.17
C TYR A 64 26.53 -13.12 -15.72
N ALA A 65 26.80 -11.94 -15.15
CA ALA A 65 25.77 -10.96 -14.81
C ALA A 65 24.97 -10.51 -16.04
N LEU A 66 25.63 -10.26 -17.17
CA LEU A 66 24.99 -9.97 -18.44
C LEU A 66 24.13 -11.15 -18.94
N SER A 67 24.62 -12.39 -18.77
CA SER A 67 23.86 -13.60 -19.11
C SER A 67 22.58 -13.73 -18.27
N LEU A 68 22.67 -13.47 -16.96
CA LEU A 68 21.52 -13.46 -16.04
C LEU A 68 20.52 -12.36 -16.44
N ALA A 69 21.00 -11.13 -16.66
CA ALA A 69 20.15 -10.00 -17.05
C ALA A 69 19.42 -10.29 -18.36
N ALA A 70 20.13 -10.71 -19.42
CA ALA A 70 19.53 -11.01 -20.71
C ALA A 70 18.50 -12.14 -20.62
N ARG A 71 18.77 -13.19 -19.83
CA ARG A 71 17.87 -14.34 -19.67
C ARG A 71 16.63 -14.02 -18.84
N PHE A 72 16.76 -13.16 -17.84
CA PHE A 72 15.70 -12.95 -16.84
C PHE A 72 15.08 -11.55 -16.85
N HIS A 73 15.44 -10.65 -17.76
CA HIS A 73 14.88 -9.29 -17.82
C HIS A 73 13.34 -9.26 -17.84
N ASP A 74 12.72 -10.19 -18.56
CA ASP A 74 11.27 -10.30 -18.66
C ASP A 74 10.59 -11.02 -17.48
N VAL A 75 11.32 -11.52 -16.46
CA VAL A 75 10.70 -12.32 -15.38
C VAL A 75 9.63 -11.53 -14.62
N GLY A 76 9.76 -10.21 -14.55
CA GLY A 76 8.77 -9.31 -13.96
C GLY A 76 7.43 -9.28 -14.71
N LEU A 77 7.37 -9.73 -15.98
CA LEU A 77 6.12 -9.83 -16.74
C LEU A 77 5.12 -10.82 -16.10
N LEU A 78 5.59 -11.72 -15.23
CA LEU A 78 4.71 -12.52 -14.37
C LEU A 78 3.75 -11.65 -13.55
N GLY A 79 4.15 -10.42 -13.20
CA GLY A 79 3.35 -9.44 -12.49
C GLY A 79 2.51 -8.50 -13.35
N VAL A 80 2.57 -8.56 -14.68
CA VAL A 80 1.80 -7.65 -15.55
C VAL A 80 0.42 -8.27 -15.85
N PRO A 81 -0.70 -7.52 -15.72
CA PRO A 81 -2.05 -8.04 -16.02
C PRO A 81 -2.24 -8.45 -17.48
N ASP A 82 -3.00 -9.51 -17.73
CA ASP A 82 -3.25 -10.03 -19.09
C ASP A 82 -3.90 -9.00 -20.02
N ALA A 83 -4.77 -8.12 -19.48
CA ALA A 83 -5.41 -7.06 -20.25
C ALA A 83 -4.41 -6.05 -20.88
N ILE A 84 -3.26 -5.84 -20.23
CA ILE A 84 -2.17 -4.99 -20.74
C ILE A 84 -1.22 -5.85 -21.59
N LEU A 85 -0.84 -7.02 -21.07
CA LEU A 85 0.17 -7.90 -21.64
C LEU A 85 -0.25 -8.50 -23.00
N LEU A 86 -1.53 -8.83 -23.16
CA LEU A 86 -2.10 -9.49 -24.34
C LEU A 86 -2.94 -8.52 -25.20
N LYS A 87 -2.85 -7.21 -24.96
CA LYS A 87 -3.71 -6.22 -25.62
C LYS A 87 -3.53 -6.26 -27.15
N PRO A 88 -4.62 -6.36 -27.94
CA PRO A 88 -4.61 -6.35 -29.40
C PRO A 88 -4.48 -4.93 -29.99
N SER A 89 -3.99 -3.93 -29.23
CA SER A 89 -3.79 -2.56 -29.71
C SER A 89 -2.62 -1.88 -28.96
N PRO A 90 -2.09 -0.74 -29.45
CA PRO A 90 -1.06 0.00 -28.74
C PRO A 90 -1.45 0.33 -27.29
N LEU A 91 -0.46 0.29 -26.39
CA LEU A 91 -0.65 0.69 -24.99
C LEU A 91 -0.76 2.22 -24.90
N THR A 92 -1.69 2.69 -24.08
CA THR A 92 -1.79 4.08 -23.60
C THR A 92 -0.56 4.44 -22.76
N GLU A 93 -0.38 5.72 -22.44
CA GLU A 93 0.75 6.16 -21.61
C GLU A 93 0.70 5.53 -20.21
N GLU A 94 -0.48 5.44 -19.62
CA GLU A 94 -0.71 4.81 -18.32
C GLU A 94 -0.41 3.31 -18.37
N GLU A 95 -0.89 2.62 -19.40
CA GLU A 95 -0.61 1.19 -19.60
C GLU A 95 0.87 0.93 -19.93
N ARG A 96 1.54 1.86 -20.62
CA ARG A 96 2.99 1.81 -20.86
C ARG A 96 3.75 1.89 -19.54
N LYS A 97 3.42 2.86 -18.68
CA LYS A 97 4.02 2.99 -17.34
C LYS A 97 3.82 1.73 -16.51
N ALA A 98 2.61 1.17 -16.52
CA ALA A 98 2.31 -0.09 -15.83
C ALA A 98 3.07 -1.29 -16.42
N PHE A 99 3.23 -1.35 -17.76
CA PHE A 99 4.02 -2.38 -18.42
C PHE A 99 5.50 -2.26 -18.03
N ASP A 100 6.08 -1.06 -18.07
CA ASP A 100 7.51 -0.82 -17.83
C ASP A 100 7.95 -1.17 -16.41
N TYR A 101 7.03 -1.16 -15.43
CA TYR A 101 7.32 -1.59 -14.06
C TYR A 101 7.78 -3.06 -13.95
N HIS A 102 7.57 -3.91 -14.96
CA HIS A 102 8.16 -5.26 -14.95
C HIS A 102 9.69 -5.23 -14.78
N ALA A 103 10.36 -4.17 -15.23
CA ALA A 103 11.79 -3.97 -15.01
C ALA A 103 12.11 -3.82 -13.51
N ASP A 104 11.28 -3.11 -12.73
CA ASP A 104 11.47 -2.98 -11.28
C ASP A 104 11.22 -4.31 -10.54
N VAL A 105 10.14 -5.02 -10.90
CA VAL A 105 9.87 -6.35 -10.34
C VAL A 105 11.00 -7.33 -10.67
N GLY A 106 11.42 -7.36 -11.93
CA GLY A 106 12.48 -8.24 -12.41
C GLY A 106 13.81 -7.95 -11.75
N GLY A 107 14.21 -6.68 -11.68
CA GLY A 107 15.45 -6.25 -11.02
C GLY A 107 15.47 -6.60 -9.54
N ARG A 108 14.38 -6.34 -8.80
CA ARG A 108 14.28 -6.71 -7.37
C ARG A 108 14.34 -8.22 -7.15
N LEU A 109 13.69 -8.99 -8.02
CA LEU A 109 13.71 -10.45 -7.94
C LEU A 109 15.12 -10.99 -8.16
N ILE A 110 15.82 -10.50 -9.19
CA ILE A 110 17.19 -10.90 -9.47
C ILE A 110 18.16 -10.45 -8.38
N ALA A 111 18.02 -9.25 -7.84
CA ALA A 111 18.80 -8.79 -6.69
C ALA A 111 18.59 -9.69 -5.46
N SER A 112 17.38 -10.23 -5.26
CA SER A 112 17.08 -11.11 -4.13
C SER A 112 17.59 -12.54 -4.33
N ILE A 113 17.51 -13.07 -5.55
CA ILE A 113 17.83 -14.47 -5.85
C ILE A 113 19.33 -14.63 -6.15
N PHE A 114 19.91 -13.67 -6.85
CA PHE A 114 21.31 -13.61 -7.23
C PHE A 114 21.96 -12.38 -6.62
N PRO A 115 21.98 -12.26 -5.28
CA PRO A 115 22.55 -11.08 -4.64
C PRO A 115 24.07 -10.98 -4.94
N GLY A 116 24.66 -12.11 -5.37
CA GLY A 116 25.93 -12.28 -6.11
C GLY A 116 26.27 -11.23 -7.15
N PHE A 117 25.25 -10.84 -7.93
CA PHE A 117 25.38 -10.19 -9.23
C PHE A 117 24.48 -8.96 -9.28
N PRO A 118 24.80 -7.91 -8.51
CA PRO A 118 24.00 -6.67 -8.50
C PRO A 118 23.91 -6.01 -9.87
N ASP A 119 24.97 -6.11 -10.68
CA ASP A 119 25.01 -5.57 -12.04
C ASP A 119 23.99 -6.26 -12.96
N ALA A 120 23.59 -7.50 -12.65
CA ALA A 120 22.50 -8.16 -13.36
C ALA A 120 21.15 -7.52 -13.03
N ALA A 121 20.93 -7.15 -11.77
CA ALA A 121 19.71 -6.46 -11.34
C ALA A 121 19.64 -5.04 -11.92
N GLU A 122 20.75 -4.29 -11.89
CA GLU A 122 20.85 -2.98 -12.56
C GLU A 122 20.65 -3.08 -14.07
N GLY A 123 21.22 -4.11 -14.68
CA GLY A 123 20.97 -4.47 -16.07
C GLY A 123 19.49 -4.61 -16.40
N ILE A 124 18.68 -5.13 -15.47
CA ILE A 124 17.24 -5.31 -15.65
C ILE A 124 16.46 -4.06 -15.25
N TRP A 125 16.84 -3.32 -14.21
CA TRP A 125 16.13 -2.10 -13.81
C TRP A 125 16.09 -1.07 -14.93
N TRP A 126 17.21 -0.91 -15.64
CA TRP A 126 17.41 0.23 -16.54
C TRP A 126 17.34 -0.16 -18.02
N HIS A 127 16.92 -1.38 -18.38
CA HIS A 127 16.97 -1.84 -19.77
C HIS A 127 15.98 -1.13 -20.72
N HIS A 128 15.01 -0.38 -20.20
CA HIS A 128 14.12 0.49 -21.00
C HIS A 128 14.64 1.92 -21.16
N GLU A 129 15.77 2.27 -20.55
CA GLU A 129 16.36 3.59 -20.70
C GLU A 129 16.80 3.85 -22.15
N ARG A 130 16.79 5.12 -22.53
CA ARG A 130 17.19 5.57 -23.86
C ARG A 130 18.41 6.44 -23.74
N TYR A 131 19.36 6.27 -24.66
CA TYR A 131 20.63 7.00 -24.63
C TYR A 131 20.45 8.54 -24.62
N ASP A 132 19.37 9.06 -25.22
CA ASP A 132 18.98 10.47 -25.24
C ASP A 132 18.33 11.01 -23.95
N GLY A 133 18.11 10.17 -22.94
CA GLY A 133 17.44 10.54 -21.69
C GLY A 133 15.94 10.69 -21.78
N LYS A 134 15.31 10.15 -22.84
CA LYS A 134 13.85 10.08 -22.95
C LYS A 134 13.30 8.73 -22.47
N GLY A 135 14.12 7.95 -21.75
CA GLY A 135 13.71 6.71 -21.09
C GLY A 135 12.83 6.97 -19.86
N PRO A 136 12.24 5.92 -19.27
CA PRO A 136 11.29 6.05 -18.15
C PRO A 136 11.83 6.82 -16.94
N HIS A 137 13.13 6.73 -16.66
CA HIS A 137 13.80 7.38 -15.53
C HIS A 137 14.71 8.53 -15.95
N GLY A 138 14.83 8.81 -17.25
CA GLY A 138 15.52 9.98 -17.79
C GLY A 138 17.04 9.89 -17.75
N MET A 139 17.62 8.68 -17.62
CA MET A 139 19.07 8.47 -17.58
C MET A 139 19.69 8.73 -18.95
N LYS A 140 20.84 9.41 -18.99
CA LYS A 140 21.49 9.83 -20.23
C LYS A 140 22.86 9.20 -20.41
N ALA A 141 23.12 8.79 -21.65
CA ALA A 141 24.43 8.37 -22.11
C ALA A 141 25.15 7.39 -21.15
N GLU A 142 26.25 7.81 -20.54
CA GLU A 142 27.10 7.01 -19.64
C GLU A 142 26.45 6.69 -18.29
N GLU A 143 25.34 7.34 -17.93
CA GLU A 143 24.58 6.99 -16.72
C GLU A 143 23.94 5.60 -16.84
N ILE A 144 23.62 5.16 -18.06
CA ILE A 144 22.98 3.87 -18.33
C ILE A 144 24.02 2.75 -18.21
N PRO A 145 23.86 1.78 -17.29
CA PRO A 145 24.81 0.68 -17.16
C PRO A 145 24.97 -0.10 -18.47
N LEU A 146 26.20 -0.50 -18.81
CA LEU A 146 26.50 -1.20 -20.06
C LEU A 146 25.64 -2.46 -20.26
N ILE A 147 25.40 -3.24 -19.19
CA ILE A 147 24.53 -4.41 -19.22
C ILE A 147 23.10 -4.02 -19.64
N ALA A 148 22.55 -2.94 -19.07
CA ALA A 148 21.22 -2.45 -19.41
C ALA A 148 21.15 -1.98 -20.86
N ALA A 149 22.16 -1.24 -21.33
CA ALA A 149 22.27 -0.80 -22.72
C ALA A 149 22.31 -1.97 -23.72
N ILE A 150 23.05 -3.04 -23.40
CA ILE A 150 23.12 -4.25 -24.22
C ILE A 150 21.79 -5.00 -24.21
N VAL A 151 21.17 -5.20 -23.04
CA VAL A 151 19.90 -5.94 -22.91
C VAL A 151 18.76 -5.22 -23.63
N GLY A 152 18.62 -3.92 -23.42
CA GLY A 152 17.62 -3.08 -24.11
C GLY A 152 17.81 -3.09 -25.62
N PHE A 153 19.05 -3.01 -26.09
CA PHE A 153 19.38 -3.12 -27.52
C PHE A 153 18.99 -4.48 -28.11
N LEU A 154 19.38 -5.58 -27.44
CA LEU A 154 19.04 -6.94 -27.89
C LEU A 154 17.53 -7.17 -27.92
N GLN A 155 16.79 -6.67 -26.92
CA GLN A 155 15.33 -6.72 -26.91
C GLN A 155 14.71 -5.95 -28.09
N ALA A 156 15.26 -4.79 -28.45
CA ALA A 156 14.76 -4.02 -29.58
C ALA A 156 15.01 -4.74 -30.92
N VAL A 157 16.23 -5.25 -31.13
CA VAL A 157 16.58 -6.01 -32.34
C VAL A 157 15.75 -7.29 -32.46
N GLU A 158 15.55 -8.02 -31.37
CA GLU A 158 14.73 -9.22 -31.35
C GLU A 158 13.27 -8.93 -31.72
N ALA A 159 12.72 -7.83 -31.19
CA ALA A 159 11.38 -7.38 -31.52
C ALA A 159 11.25 -6.97 -33.00
N MET A 160 12.27 -6.32 -33.57
CA MET A 160 12.28 -5.99 -35.00
C MET A 160 12.38 -7.25 -35.86
N ALA A 161 13.20 -8.22 -35.46
CA ALA A 161 13.45 -9.45 -36.23
C ALA A 161 12.27 -10.44 -36.23
N ASN A 162 11.43 -10.45 -35.19
CA ASN A 162 10.34 -11.41 -35.05
C ASN A 162 8.93 -10.82 -35.18
N GLY A 163 8.82 -9.49 -35.12
CA GLY A 163 7.55 -8.77 -35.08
C GLY A 163 6.87 -8.82 -33.71
N ARG A 164 5.73 -8.13 -33.62
CA ARG A 164 4.83 -8.04 -32.44
C ARG A 164 3.38 -8.00 -32.94
N PRO A 165 2.36 -8.18 -32.06
CA PRO A 165 0.95 -8.18 -32.47
C PRO A 165 0.48 -7.03 -33.40
N PHE A 166 1.16 -5.87 -33.43
CA PHE A 166 0.88 -4.74 -34.36
C PHE A 166 2.06 -4.32 -35.25
N ARG A 167 3.15 -5.09 -35.30
CA ARG A 167 4.35 -4.71 -36.06
C ARG A 167 4.95 -5.94 -36.74
N GLN A 168 5.07 -5.91 -38.06
CA GLN A 168 5.67 -7.03 -38.80
C GLN A 168 7.18 -7.13 -38.54
N ALA A 169 7.71 -8.34 -38.75
CA ALA A 169 9.14 -8.61 -38.72
C ALA A 169 9.85 -7.86 -39.85
N MET A 170 11.05 -7.37 -39.57
CA MET A 170 11.93 -6.64 -40.49
C MET A 170 13.08 -7.54 -40.94
N SER A 171 13.51 -7.36 -42.19
CA SER A 171 14.70 -8.01 -42.73
C SER A 171 15.98 -7.42 -42.12
N LEU A 172 17.09 -8.17 -42.15
CA LEU A 172 18.37 -7.69 -41.63
C LEU A 172 18.83 -6.33 -42.21
N PRO A 173 18.72 -6.04 -43.53
CA PRO A 173 19.03 -4.72 -44.07
C PRO A 173 18.18 -3.59 -43.44
N GLU A 174 16.87 -3.83 -43.26
CA GLU A 174 15.96 -2.85 -42.65
C GLU A 174 16.29 -2.63 -41.16
N ILE A 175 16.61 -3.70 -40.43
CA ILE A 175 17.04 -3.62 -39.03
C ILE A 175 18.31 -2.79 -38.90
N ARG A 176 19.31 -3.02 -39.77
CA ARG A 176 20.56 -2.23 -39.75
C ARG A 176 20.29 -0.75 -39.98
N GLU A 177 19.41 -0.43 -40.93
CA GLU A 177 19.03 0.95 -41.20
C GLU A 177 18.34 1.61 -39.99
N GLU A 178 17.40 0.90 -39.35
CA GLU A 178 16.70 1.39 -38.16
C GLU A 178 17.65 1.56 -36.96
N VAL A 179 18.57 0.62 -36.76
CA VAL A 179 19.59 0.68 -35.70
C VAL A 179 20.53 1.87 -35.91
N ARG A 180 20.98 2.12 -37.15
CA ARG A 180 21.82 3.28 -37.47
C ARG A 180 21.10 4.60 -37.24
N ARG A 181 19.84 4.70 -37.65
CA ARG A 181 19.01 5.90 -37.44
C ARG A 181 18.86 6.25 -35.95
N ASN A 182 18.82 5.24 -35.09
CA ASN A 182 18.64 5.40 -33.65
C ASN A 182 19.95 5.37 -32.85
N LYS A 183 21.12 5.31 -33.51
CA LYS A 183 22.45 5.35 -32.88
C LYS A 183 22.67 6.71 -32.20
N GLY A 184 23.00 6.71 -30.91
CA GLY A 184 23.17 7.92 -30.10
C GLY A 184 21.86 8.59 -29.69
N VAL A 185 20.70 8.00 -30.04
CA VAL A 185 19.38 8.50 -29.65
C VAL A 185 18.69 7.49 -28.75
N GLN A 186 18.31 6.33 -29.30
CA GLN A 186 17.79 5.24 -28.47
C GLN A 186 18.91 4.34 -27.96
N PHE A 187 19.90 4.07 -28.81
CA PHE A 187 20.91 3.04 -28.56
C PHE A 187 22.29 3.66 -28.33
N ALA A 188 23.03 3.11 -27.37
CA ALA A 188 24.40 3.51 -27.11
C ALA A 188 25.29 3.26 -28.34
N PRO A 189 26.10 4.25 -28.80
CA PRO A 189 26.92 4.13 -30.00
C PRO A 189 27.82 2.89 -30.03
N HIS A 190 28.48 2.59 -28.91
CA HIS A 190 29.39 1.46 -28.79
C HIS A 190 28.69 0.08 -28.86
N VAL A 191 27.43 -0.01 -28.41
CA VAL A 191 26.62 -1.23 -28.56
C VAL A 191 26.23 -1.43 -30.03
N VAL A 192 25.83 -0.35 -30.72
CA VAL A 192 25.51 -0.40 -32.16
C VAL A 192 26.71 -0.82 -33.00
N ASP A 193 27.92 -0.36 -32.65
CA ASP A 193 29.13 -0.70 -33.40
C ASP A 193 29.42 -2.20 -33.34
N VAL A 194 29.26 -2.84 -32.17
CA VAL A 194 29.36 -4.30 -32.04
C VAL A 194 28.31 -5.01 -32.90
N PHE A 195 27.06 -4.52 -32.92
CA PHE A 195 26.02 -5.07 -33.78
C PHE A 195 26.39 -5.00 -35.26
N GLU A 196 26.90 -3.86 -35.75
CA GLU A 196 27.28 -3.69 -37.15
C GLU A 196 28.37 -4.68 -37.59
N HIS A 197 29.35 -4.95 -36.72
CA HIS A 197 30.39 -5.95 -36.96
C HIS A 197 29.87 -7.39 -36.90
N GLN A 198 28.89 -7.67 -36.04
CA GLN A 198 28.36 -9.02 -35.79
C GLN A 198 26.96 -9.25 -36.37
N ALA A 199 26.49 -8.38 -37.27
CA ALA A 199 25.07 -8.27 -37.64
C ALA A 199 24.46 -9.58 -38.13
N LYS A 200 25.17 -10.32 -39.00
CA LYS A 200 24.71 -11.62 -39.52
C LYS A 200 24.61 -12.68 -38.42
N ASN A 201 25.57 -12.70 -37.50
CA ASN A 201 25.61 -13.65 -36.40
C ASN A 201 24.50 -13.36 -35.39
N LEU A 202 24.41 -12.12 -34.92
CA LEU A 202 23.38 -11.69 -33.97
C LEU A 202 21.97 -11.82 -34.54
N TYR A 203 21.75 -11.49 -35.82
CA TYR A 203 20.46 -11.70 -36.47
C TYR A 203 20.05 -13.18 -36.47
N THR A 204 20.97 -14.07 -36.87
CA THR A 204 20.73 -15.52 -36.84
C THR A 204 20.40 -16.03 -35.44
N LEU A 205 21.03 -15.48 -34.39
CA LEU A 205 20.74 -15.85 -33.00
C LEU A 205 19.40 -15.33 -32.49
N LEU A 206 18.96 -14.16 -32.97
CA LEU A 206 17.76 -13.46 -32.47
C LEU A 206 16.47 -13.83 -33.22
N VAL A 207 16.55 -14.26 -34.47
CA VAL A 207 15.40 -14.72 -35.26
C VAL A 207 14.87 -16.07 -34.76
N SER A 208 13.55 -16.18 -34.63
CA SER A 208 12.88 -17.43 -34.28
C SER A 208 12.85 -18.39 -35.47
N GLN A 209 13.06 -19.68 -35.21
CA GLN A 209 12.94 -20.75 -36.23
C GLN A 209 11.50 -21.19 -36.46
N THR A 210 10.53 -20.68 -35.70
CA THR A 210 9.10 -20.94 -35.88
C THR A 210 8.45 -19.81 -36.66
N ALA A 211 7.61 -20.13 -37.66
CA ALA A 211 6.93 -19.12 -38.47
C ALA A 211 6.17 -18.09 -37.60
N SER A 212 6.38 -16.79 -37.87
CA SER A 212 5.68 -15.71 -37.17
C SER A 212 4.18 -15.76 -37.51
N PRO A 213 3.26 -15.79 -36.53
CA PRO A 213 1.82 -15.81 -36.81
C PRO A 213 1.30 -14.51 -37.45
N PHE A 214 2.16 -13.50 -37.65
CA PHE A 214 1.79 -12.17 -38.12
C PHE A 214 2.24 -11.86 -39.57
N SER A 215 2.66 -12.88 -40.34
CA SER A 215 3.13 -12.70 -41.73
C SER A 215 2.03 -12.90 -42.78
N SER A 216 1.13 -11.93 -42.96
CA SER A 216 0.50 -11.68 -44.28
C SER A 216 -0.18 -10.31 -44.30
N ARG A 217 -0.02 -9.58 -45.42
CA ARG A 217 -0.82 -8.41 -45.76
C ARG A 217 -1.39 -8.63 -47.16
N PRO A 218 -2.69 -8.40 -47.42
CA PRO A 218 -3.18 -8.16 -48.77
C PRO A 218 -2.84 -6.70 -49.16
N ALA A 219 -2.36 -6.51 -50.38
CA ALA A 219 -2.03 -5.20 -50.94
C ALA A 219 -3.25 -4.26 -50.99
N GLY A 220 -3.03 -2.97 -50.74
CA GLY A 220 -3.95 -1.88 -51.05
C GLY A 220 -4.32 -0.97 -49.87
N GLY A 221 -4.35 0.35 -50.11
CA GLY A 221 -4.90 1.37 -49.20
C GLY A 221 -3.89 2.41 -48.75
N SER A 222 -3.84 3.52 -49.47
CA SER A 222 -2.98 4.70 -49.29
C SER A 222 -3.64 5.82 -48.46
N SER A 223 -2.85 6.39 -47.53
CA SER A 223 -2.85 7.80 -47.06
C SER A 223 -4.06 8.35 -46.26
N PRO A 224 -3.96 9.50 -45.53
CA PRO A 224 -2.84 10.47 -45.46
C PRO A 224 -2.39 10.93 -44.05
N SER A 225 -1.21 11.55 -44.06
CA SER A 225 -0.58 12.42 -43.07
C SER A 225 -1.28 13.77 -42.87
N GLY A 226 -1.18 14.36 -41.67
CA GLY A 226 -1.34 15.81 -41.49
C GLY A 226 -1.59 16.31 -40.05
N SER A 227 -0.50 16.70 -39.35
CA SER A 227 -0.33 17.88 -38.47
C SER A 227 -1.26 18.12 -37.24
N PRO A 228 -0.96 19.09 -36.33
CA PRO A 228 0.30 19.46 -35.66
C PRO A 228 0.12 19.62 -34.12
N ALA A 229 1.23 19.91 -33.42
CA ALA A 229 1.31 20.24 -31.99
C ALA A 229 0.61 21.57 -31.61
N PRO A 230 0.20 21.78 -30.34
CA PRO A 230 -0.10 23.10 -29.80
C PRO A 230 1.04 23.67 -28.94
N SER A 231 1.14 24.99 -29.05
CA SER A 231 2.16 25.94 -28.59
C SER A 231 2.14 26.24 -27.09
N GLU A 232 3.34 26.54 -26.58
CA GLU A 232 3.59 27.28 -25.34
C GLU A 232 2.93 28.67 -25.37
N ALA A 233 2.34 29.05 -24.23
CA ALA A 233 2.02 30.44 -23.91
C ALA A 233 2.51 30.75 -22.50
N THR A 234 3.58 31.52 -22.45
CA THR A 234 4.13 32.20 -21.28
C THR A 234 3.18 33.28 -20.79
N ARG A 235 2.93 33.34 -19.47
CA ARG A 235 2.56 34.58 -18.77
C ARG A 235 3.24 34.63 -17.41
N SER A 236 4.17 35.58 -17.30
CA SER A 236 4.68 36.13 -16.05
C SER A 236 3.68 37.14 -15.49
N ALA A 237 3.52 37.17 -14.17
CA ALA A 237 3.15 38.36 -13.42
C ALA A 237 3.61 38.19 -11.97
N SER A 238 4.64 38.94 -11.61
CA SER A 238 5.08 39.20 -10.25
C SER A 238 4.20 40.29 -9.64
N GLU A 239 3.73 40.11 -8.41
CA GLU A 239 3.41 41.23 -7.52
C GLU A 239 3.51 40.78 -6.06
N GLY A 240 4.38 41.45 -5.31
CA GLY A 240 4.55 41.26 -3.88
C GLY A 240 3.45 41.97 -3.10
N SER A 241 3.02 41.36 -2.00
CA SER A 241 2.32 42.08 -0.94
C SER A 241 2.67 41.48 0.41
N SER A 242 3.10 42.37 1.29
CA SER A 242 3.50 42.21 2.69
C SER A 242 2.56 41.34 3.53
N ALA A 243 3.15 40.47 4.34
CA ALA A 243 2.49 39.70 5.37
C ALA A 243 1.84 40.60 6.45
N PRO A 244 0.58 40.36 6.84
CA PRO A 244 0.05 40.89 8.08
C PRO A 244 0.42 39.94 9.23
N ALA A 245 0.86 40.52 10.35
CA ALA A 245 1.08 39.82 11.61
C ALA A 245 -0.19 39.04 12.02
N ARG A 246 -0.07 37.72 12.27
CA ARG A 246 -1.18 36.87 12.71
C ARG A 246 -1.11 36.63 14.22
N ALA A 247 -2.20 37.02 14.89
CA ALA A 247 -2.53 36.73 16.29
C ALA A 247 -2.73 35.21 16.53
N PRO A 248 -2.67 34.72 17.78
CA PRO A 248 -2.68 33.28 18.08
C PRO A 248 -3.98 32.63 17.57
N VAL A 249 -3.82 31.53 16.84
CA VAL A 249 -4.91 30.75 16.28
C VAL A 249 -5.55 29.90 17.38
N SER A 250 -6.47 30.48 18.16
CA SER A 250 -7.53 29.71 18.81
C SER A 250 -8.67 29.56 17.79
N GLN A 251 -8.72 28.43 17.06
CA GLN A 251 -9.84 28.24 16.13
C GLN A 251 -11.13 27.85 16.89
N PRO A 252 -12.27 28.45 16.55
CA PRO A 252 -13.57 27.89 16.90
C PRO A 252 -13.77 26.57 16.12
N ILE A 253 -14.21 25.53 16.82
CA ILE A 253 -14.73 24.31 16.21
C ILE A 253 -15.89 24.73 15.30
N SER A 254 -15.84 24.43 13.99
CA SER A 254 -17.00 24.66 13.12
C SER A 254 -18.10 23.68 13.52
N ASP A 255 -19.27 24.18 13.90
CA ASP A 255 -20.31 23.38 14.53
C ASP A 255 -20.82 22.29 13.57
N ILE A 256 -20.91 21.07 14.08
CA ILE A 256 -21.47 19.93 13.34
C ILE A 256 -22.96 20.17 13.02
N ASP A 257 -23.62 20.98 13.84
CA ASP A 257 -25.05 21.27 13.76
C ASP A 257 -25.44 22.02 12.48
N ASP A 258 -24.50 22.78 11.89
CA ASP A 258 -24.70 23.55 10.66
C ASP A 258 -24.78 22.68 9.40
N LEU A 259 -24.23 21.46 9.42
CA LEU A 259 -24.19 20.58 8.26
C LEU A 259 -25.60 20.12 7.90
N GLN A 260 -26.01 20.25 6.64
CA GLN A 260 -27.35 19.85 6.19
C GLN A 260 -27.34 18.48 5.49
N PRO A 261 -28.45 17.71 5.55
CA PRO A 261 -28.57 16.49 4.78
C PRO A 261 -28.48 16.73 3.28
N VAL A 262 -27.66 15.95 2.58
CA VAL A 262 -27.51 15.99 1.11
C VAL A 262 -28.44 15.01 0.40
N ILE A 263 -29.03 14.08 1.15
CA ILE A 263 -29.97 13.08 0.65
C ILE A 263 -30.99 12.72 1.73
N THR A 264 -32.22 12.38 1.32
CA THR A 264 -33.21 11.86 2.26
C THR A 264 -32.90 10.41 2.63
N LYS A 265 -33.19 10.02 3.88
CA LYS A 265 -33.00 8.63 4.33
C LYS A 265 -33.74 7.61 3.45
N LYS A 266 -34.94 7.96 2.97
CA LYS A 266 -35.74 7.11 2.09
C LYS A 266 -35.03 6.87 0.75
N GLU A 267 -34.49 7.93 0.16
CA GLU A 267 -33.79 7.84 -1.12
C GLU A 267 -32.47 7.07 -0.98
N LEU A 268 -31.69 7.36 0.06
CA LEU A 268 -30.44 6.65 0.35
C LEU A 268 -30.68 5.14 0.49
N VAL A 269 -31.68 4.74 1.27
CA VAL A 269 -32.03 3.32 1.43
C VAL A 269 -32.43 2.69 0.10
N ARG A 270 -33.16 3.41 -0.77
CA ARG A 270 -33.53 2.92 -2.10
C ARG A 270 -32.29 2.65 -2.95
N LEU A 271 -31.39 3.64 -3.08
CA LEU A 271 -30.18 3.55 -3.91
C LEU A 271 -29.23 2.46 -3.42
N VAL A 272 -29.01 2.37 -2.10
CA VAL A 272 -28.19 1.30 -1.52
C VAL A 272 -28.80 -0.07 -1.81
N THR A 273 -30.11 -0.22 -1.63
CA THR A 273 -30.79 -1.52 -1.90
C THR A 273 -30.70 -1.91 -3.37
N GLU A 274 -30.84 -0.95 -4.28
CA GLU A 274 -30.66 -1.17 -5.72
C GLU A 274 -29.21 -1.59 -6.06
N GLY A 275 -28.21 -0.90 -5.49
CA GLY A 275 -26.80 -1.25 -5.64
C GLY A 275 -26.46 -2.66 -5.11
N LEU A 276 -27.05 -3.05 -3.98
CA LEU A 276 -26.84 -4.38 -3.40
C LEU A 276 -27.37 -5.51 -4.29
N LYS A 277 -28.51 -5.33 -4.97
CA LYS A 277 -29.05 -6.32 -5.91
C LYS A 277 -28.11 -6.59 -7.09
N LEU A 278 -27.38 -5.58 -7.53
CA LEU A 278 -26.46 -5.68 -8.67
C LEU A 278 -25.15 -6.39 -8.32
N ARG A 279 -24.95 -6.71 -7.04
CA ARG A 279 -23.74 -7.37 -6.56
C ARG A 279 -24.16 -8.51 -5.60
N PRO A 280 -24.35 -9.76 -6.04
CA PRO A 280 -24.50 -10.88 -5.12
C PRO A 280 -23.14 -11.29 -4.52
N LEU A 281 -23.10 -11.90 -3.33
CA LEU A 281 -21.87 -12.54 -2.82
C LEU A 281 -21.34 -13.59 -3.82
N SER A 282 -20.03 -13.87 -3.81
CA SER A 282 -19.49 -14.94 -4.65
C SER A 282 -20.15 -16.27 -4.32
N GLY A 283 -20.32 -17.13 -5.32
CA GLY A 283 -20.98 -18.43 -5.15
C GLY A 283 -20.32 -19.28 -4.05
N THR A 284 -18.98 -19.25 -4.01
CA THR A 284 -18.19 -19.91 -2.97
C THR A 284 -18.39 -19.31 -1.58
N ALA A 285 -18.49 -17.98 -1.44
CA ALA A 285 -18.78 -17.37 -0.14
C ALA A 285 -20.17 -17.75 0.38
N GLN A 286 -21.18 -17.73 -0.50
CA GLN A 286 -22.53 -18.15 -0.14
C GLN A 286 -22.56 -19.63 0.25
N LEU A 287 -21.87 -20.48 -0.52
CA LEU A 287 -21.77 -21.90 -0.24
C LEU A 287 -21.10 -22.14 1.12
N VAL A 288 -19.92 -21.56 1.37
CA VAL A 288 -19.22 -21.67 2.65
C VAL A 288 -20.08 -21.14 3.81
N LEU A 289 -20.76 -20.00 3.64
CA LEU A 289 -21.66 -19.45 4.66
C LEU A 289 -22.81 -20.42 4.97
N SER A 290 -23.45 -20.98 3.94
CA SER A 290 -24.56 -21.92 4.10
C SER A 290 -24.13 -23.26 4.70
N THR A 291 -22.98 -23.79 4.28
CA THR A 291 -22.41 -25.05 4.79
C THR A 291 -22.08 -24.92 6.27
N THR A 292 -21.44 -23.82 6.67
CA THR A 292 -21.00 -23.61 8.06
C THR A 292 -22.10 -23.11 8.99
N ALA A 293 -23.29 -22.76 8.46
CA ALA A 293 -24.47 -22.54 9.27
C ALA A 293 -25.04 -23.86 9.83
N ASN A 294 -24.71 -25.00 9.22
CA ASN A 294 -25.10 -26.32 9.72
C ASN A 294 -24.18 -26.75 10.88
N ALA A 295 -24.76 -26.97 12.06
CA ALA A 295 -24.02 -27.43 13.25
C ALA A 295 -23.34 -28.81 13.08
N GLN A 296 -23.74 -29.59 12.08
CA GLN A 296 -23.15 -30.89 11.74
C GLN A 296 -22.13 -30.82 10.60
N CYS A 297 -21.72 -29.62 10.16
CA CYS A 297 -20.76 -29.50 9.05
C CYS A 297 -19.43 -30.17 9.37
N THR A 298 -18.92 -30.94 8.40
CA THR A 298 -17.61 -31.59 8.48
C THR A 298 -16.51 -30.68 7.91
N VAL A 299 -15.26 -31.07 8.13
CA VAL A 299 -14.12 -30.36 7.54
C VAL A 299 -14.10 -30.55 6.02
N GLU A 300 -14.51 -31.73 5.57
CA GLU A 300 -14.64 -32.13 4.19
C GLU A 300 -15.66 -31.26 3.44
N ASP A 301 -16.82 -30.97 4.06
CA ASP A 301 -17.85 -30.12 3.45
C ASP A 301 -17.33 -28.70 3.17
N VAL A 302 -16.57 -28.14 4.12
CA VAL A 302 -16.00 -26.80 3.98
C VAL A 302 -14.86 -26.79 2.97
N ALA A 303 -14.02 -27.82 2.96
CA ALA A 303 -12.96 -27.97 1.98
C ALA A 303 -13.51 -28.06 0.56
N GLN A 304 -14.54 -28.89 0.35
CA GLN A 304 -15.22 -29.03 -0.94
C GLN A 304 -15.85 -27.72 -1.39
N ALA A 305 -16.44 -26.96 -0.46
CA ALA A 305 -16.99 -25.64 -0.77
C ALA A 305 -15.89 -24.67 -1.26
N VAL A 306 -14.72 -24.63 -0.60
CA VAL A 306 -13.60 -23.76 -1.00
C VAL A 306 -12.96 -24.20 -2.32
N GLU A 307 -12.85 -25.51 -2.57
CA GLU A 307 -12.27 -26.08 -3.80
C GLU A 307 -13.02 -25.67 -5.07
N THR A 308 -14.26 -25.19 -4.95
CA THR A 308 -15.01 -24.59 -6.06
C THR A 308 -14.35 -23.34 -6.65
N ASP A 309 -13.47 -22.67 -5.90
CA ASP A 309 -12.75 -21.48 -6.33
C ASP A 309 -11.23 -21.68 -6.18
N GLN A 310 -10.55 -21.75 -7.34
CA GLN A 310 -9.11 -22.00 -7.40
C GLN A 310 -8.30 -20.84 -6.80
N ALA A 311 -8.74 -19.60 -6.93
CA ALA A 311 -8.04 -18.44 -6.41
C ALA A 311 -8.15 -18.36 -4.88
N LEU A 312 -9.35 -18.59 -4.34
CA LEU A 312 -9.58 -18.71 -2.90
C LEU A 312 -8.81 -19.89 -2.31
N SER A 313 -8.80 -21.03 -2.99
CA SER A 313 -8.04 -22.23 -2.58
C SER A 313 -6.55 -21.93 -2.43
N LEU A 314 -5.94 -21.25 -3.41
CA LEU A 314 -4.52 -20.86 -3.36
C LEU A 314 -4.23 -19.86 -2.23
N ARG A 315 -5.13 -18.88 -2.00
CA ARG A 315 -4.97 -17.92 -0.89
C ARG A 315 -5.09 -18.60 0.46
N LEU A 316 -6.01 -19.56 0.59
CA LEU A 316 -6.18 -20.34 1.81
C LEU A 316 -4.95 -21.23 2.09
N LEU A 317 -4.41 -21.89 1.06
CA LEU A 317 -3.15 -22.66 1.17
C LEU A 317 -1.97 -21.78 1.61
N LYS A 318 -1.82 -20.59 1.02
CA LYS A 318 -0.77 -19.63 1.43
C LYS A 318 -0.94 -19.21 2.89
N LEU A 319 -2.18 -18.95 3.31
CA LEU A 319 -2.49 -18.55 4.67
C LEU A 319 -2.23 -19.68 5.67
N ALA A 320 -2.62 -20.92 5.36
CA ALA A 320 -2.38 -22.10 6.19
C ALA A 320 -0.88 -22.43 6.38
N ASN A 321 -0.03 -21.93 5.48
CA ASN A 321 1.43 -22.03 5.53
C ASN A 321 2.11 -20.76 6.05
N SER A 322 1.35 -19.70 6.36
CA SER A 322 1.89 -18.47 6.94
C SER A 322 2.29 -18.67 8.40
N THR A 323 3.14 -17.79 8.93
CA THR A 323 3.59 -17.82 10.34
C THR A 323 2.44 -17.85 11.35
N ALA A 324 1.25 -17.34 10.99
CA ALA A 324 0.08 -17.32 11.86
C ALA A 324 -0.54 -18.72 12.08
N TYR A 325 -0.45 -19.62 11.10
CA TYR A 325 -1.10 -20.94 11.14
C TYR A 325 -0.11 -22.11 10.97
N ALA A 326 1.12 -21.85 10.53
CA ALA A 326 2.13 -22.87 10.26
C ALA A 326 2.48 -23.63 11.53
N ARG A 327 2.07 -24.90 11.58
CA ARG A 327 2.46 -25.87 12.61
C ARG A 327 2.86 -27.17 11.91
N GLY A 328 4.12 -27.58 12.06
CA GLY A 328 4.65 -28.78 11.43
C GLY A 328 4.89 -28.62 9.92
N ARG A 329 4.66 -29.68 9.14
CA ARG A 329 4.94 -29.71 7.69
C ARG A 329 4.06 -28.74 6.90
N PRO A 330 4.52 -28.17 5.77
CA PRO A 330 3.67 -27.40 4.87
C PRO A 330 2.44 -28.20 4.41
N VAL A 331 1.31 -27.53 4.24
CA VAL A 331 0.08 -28.10 3.65
C VAL A 331 0.01 -27.77 2.17
N ASP A 332 -0.39 -28.74 1.37
CA ASP A 332 -0.48 -28.67 -0.09
C ASP A 332 -1.89 -28.96 -0.64
N THR A 333 -2.85 -29.31 0.23
CA THR A 333 -4.26 -29.55 -0.12
C THR A 333 -5.20 -28.65 0.67
N VAL A 334 -6.35 -28.30 0.08
CA VAL A 334 -7.37 -27.46 0.72
C VAL A 334 -7.91 -28.15 1.97
N LEU A 335 -8.18 -29.45 1.91
CA LEU A 335 -8.62 -30.23 3.06
C LEU A 335 -7.66 -30.11 4.27
N GLU A 336 -6.36 -30.28 4.07
CA GLU A 336 -5.38 -30.16 5.15
C GLU A 336 -5.24 -28.71 5.64
N ALA A 337 -5.41 -27.72 4.76
CA ALA A 337 -5.51 -26.32 5.16
C ALA A 337 -6.75 -26.05 6.03
N VAL A 338 -7.92 -26.57 5.67
CA VAL A 338 -9.16 -26.43 6.47
C VAL A 338 -9.03 -27.15 7.80
N LYS A 339 -8.43 -28.36 7.85
CA LYS A 339 -8.15 -29.06 9.13
C LYS A 339 -7.25 -28.24 10.04
N ARG A 340 -6.24 -27.58 9.48
CA ARG A 340 -5.29 -26.75 10.24
C ARG A 340 -5.90 -25.46 10.75
N ILE A 341 -6.70 -24.79 9.91
CA ILE A 341 -7.27 -23.47 10.18
C ILE A 341 -8.56 -23.60 11.01
N GLY A 342 -9.39 -24.59 10.69
CA GLY A 342 -10.71 -24.84 11.29
C GLY A 342 -11.87 -24.23 10.49
N ASN A 343 -13.04 -24.87 10.52
CA ASN A 343 -14.21 -24.50 9.70
C ASN A 343 -14.67 -23.04 9.93
N THR A 344 -14.82 -22.63 11.19
CA THR A 344 -15.24 -21.27 11.56
C THR A 344 -14.27 -20.21 11.05
N GLU A 345 -12.99 -20.49 11.16
CA GLU A 345 -11.92 -19.58 10.75
C GLU A 345 -11.83 -19.49 9.23
N VAL A 346 -11.93 -20.62 8.52
CA VAL A 346 -11.99 -20.67 7.04
C VAL A 346 -13.19 -19.89 6.52
N ARG A 347 -14.38 -20.06 7.11
CA ARG A 347 -15.56 -19.25 6.78
C ARG A 347 -15.24 -17.77 6.87
N ASN A 348 -14.67 -17.34 7.99
CA ASN A 348 -14.36 -15.94 8.22
C ASN A 348 -13.33 -15.41 7.21
N ILE A 349 -12.30 -16.18 6.88
CA ILE A 349 -11.31 -15.84 5.84
C ILE A 349 -11.95 -15.73 4.46
N VAL A 350 -12.78 -16.70 4.06
CA VAL A 350 -13.46 -16.70 2.76
C VAL A 350 -14.38 -15.50 2.62
N LEU A 351 -15.13 -15.16 3.67
CA LEU A 351 -16.00 -13.98 3.70
C LEU A 351 -15.18 -12.69 3.60
N ALA A 352 -14.09 -12.58 4.36
CA ALA A 352 -13.18 -11.44 4.28
C ALA A 352 -12.61 -11.27 2.87
N ILE A 353 -12.06 -12.33 2.26
CA ILE A 353 -11.51 -12.29 0.90
C ILE A 353 -12.59 -11.93 -0.12
N SER A 354 -13.79 -12.47 0.02
CA SER A 354 -14.89 -12.19 -0.90
C SER A 354 -15.35 -10.73 -0.84
N MET A 355 -15.27 -10.08 0.33
CA MET A 355 -15.50 -8.64 0.45
C MET A 355 -14.35 -7.83 -0.14
N LEU A 356 -13.11 -8.24 0.10
CA LEU A 356 -11.91 -7.60 -0.44
C LEU A 356 -11.94 -7.56 -1.98
N ASP A 357 -12.27 -8.68 -2.63
CA ASP A 357 -12.27 -8.76 -4.10
C ASP A 357 -13.42 -8.01 -4.75
N ARG A 358 -14.48 -7.71 -4.01
CA ARG A 358 -15.73 -7.17 -4.55
C ARG A 358 -15.70 -5.68 -4.84
N PHE A 359 -14.89 -4.93 -4.11
CA PHE A 359 -14.77 -3.48 -4.26
C PHE A 359 -13.42 -3.15 -4.89
N HIS A 360 -13.34 -3.26 -6.22
CA HIS A 360 -12.17 -2.86 -7.01
C HIS A 360 -12.58 -1.91 -8.14
N GLY A 361 -11.90 -0.77 -8.25
CA GLY A 361 -12.21 0.27 -9.24
C GLY A 361 -13.28 1.28 -8.79
N ARG A 362 -13.09 2.55 -9.19
CA ARG A 362 -13.91 3.76 -8.89
C ARG A 362 -13.82 4.39 -7.49
N ILE A 363 -13.13 3.77 -6.54
CA ILE A 363 -13.01 4.26 -5.13
C ILE A 363 -11.91 5.32 -4.95
N ALA A 364 -10.93 5.34 -5.86
CA ALA A 364 -9.67 6.08 -5.71
C ALA A 364 -9.76 7.61 -5.72
N ARG A 365 -10.93 8.22 -6.03
CA ARG A 365 -11.04 9.68 -6.07
C ARG A 365 -10.93 10.32 -4.68
N TYR A 366 -11.41 9.65 -3.64
CA TYR A 366 -11.47 10.19 -2.28
C TYR A 366 -10.88 9.25 -1.22
N ILE A 367 -10.93 7.94 -1.47
CA ILE A 367 -10.36 6.93 -0.59
C ILE A 367 -9.38 6.11 -1.41
N ASP A 368 -8.12 6.10 -1.01
CA ASP A 368 -7.13 5.22 -1.61
C ASP A 368 -7.49 3.76 -1.26
N PRO A 369 -7.80 2.88 -2.24
CA PRO A 369 -8.22 1.51 -1.96
C PRO A 369 -7.15 0.68 -1.25
N TRP A 370 -5.87 0.99 -1.47
CA TRP A 370 -4.76 0.30 -0.82
C TRP A 370 -4.64 0.70 0.64
N LEU A 371 -4.68 2.01 0.92
CA LEU A 371 -4.68 2.47 2.31
C LEU A 371 -5.93 1.99 3.05
N PHE A 372 -7.09 1.95 2.37
CA PHE A 372 -8.33 1.44 2.95
C PHE A 372 -8.20 -0.03 3.37
N TRP A 373 -7.73 -0.89 2.47
CA TRP A 373 -7.62 -2.31 2.79
C TRP A 373 -6.46 -2.62 3.73
N GLU A 374 -5.38 -1.83 3.71
CA GLU A 374 -4.34 -1.91 4.73
C GLU A 374 -4.90 -1.61 6.12
N HIS A 375 -5.73 -0.57 6.26
CA HIS A 375 -6.42 -0.23 7.50
C HIS A 375 -7.35 -1.37 7.95
N ALA A 376 -8.20 -1.87 7.05
CA ALA A 376 -9.12 -2.96 7.36
C ALA A 376 -8.39 -4.22 7.85
N ILE A 377 -7.30 -4.61 7.18
CA ILE A 377 -6.49 -5.77 7.59
C ILE A 377 -5.79 -5.51 8.92
N ALA A 378 -5.25 -4.30 9.14
CA ALA A 378 -4.62 -3.92 10.39
C ALA A 378 -5.61 -3.94 11.55
N SER A 379 -6.80 -3.36 11.39
CA SER A 379 -7.88 -3.37 12.36
C SER A 379 -8.35 -4.79 12.68
N GLY A 380 -8.50 -5.66 11.67
CA GLY A 380 -8.79 -7.08 11.88
C GLY A 380 -7.73 -7.79 12.71
N TRP A 381 -6.46 -7.62 12.34
CA TRP A 381 -5.36 -8.26 13.05
C TRP A 381 -5.20 -7.72 14.48
N LEU A 382 -5.29 -6.39 14.67
CA LEU A 382 -5.22 -5.74 15.98
C LEU A 382 -6.35 -6.21 16.90
N ALA A 383 -7.59 -6.25 16.41
CA ALA A 383 -8.74 -6.71 17.17
C ALA A 383 -8.53 -8.15 17.67
N ARG A 384 -8.09 -9.04 16.77
CA ARG A 384 -7.78 -10.43 17.11
C ARG A 384 -6.62 -10.54 18.11
N SER A 385 -5.52 -9.83 17.86
CA SER A 385 -4.33 -9.89 18.73
C SER A 385 -4.63 -9.38 20.14
N LEU A 386 -5.37 -8.27 20.26
CA LEU A 386 -5.75 -7.70 21.55
C LEU A 386 -6.68 -8.63 22.32
N ALA A 387 -7.70 -9.18 21.66
CA ALA A 387 -8.64 -10.09 22.28
C ALA A 387 -7.96 -11.40 22.73
N HIS A 388 -7.06 -11.95 21.90
CA HIS A 388 -6.30 -13.16 22.21
C HIS A 388 -5.36 -12.95 23.40
N SER A 389 -4.47 -11.96 23.33
CA SER A 389 -3.50 -11.69 24.39
C SER A 389 -4.13 -11.18 25.69
N SER A 390 -5.36 -10.68 25.64
CA SER A 390 -6.15 -10.31 26.84
C SER A 390 -6.96 -11.49 27.41
N GLY A 391 -6.87 -12.69 26.81
CA GLY A 391 -7.60 -13.89 27.24
C GLY A 391 -9.11 -13.86 26.98
N GLN A 392 -9.58 -12.96 26.11
CA GLN A 392 -10.99 -12.70 25.81
C GLN A 392 -11.48 -13.39 24.53
N ALA A 393 -10.59 -13.98 23.71
CA ALA A 393 -10.94 -14.49 22.38
C ALA A 393 -11.26 -16.00 22.30
N ARG A 394 -11.39 -16.70 23.43
CA ARG A 394 -11.36 -18.19 23.56
C ARG A 394 -11.88 -18.99 22.35
N ASP A 395 -13.15 -18.83 21.98
CA ASP A 395 -13.78 -19.63 20.90
C ASP A 395 -14.10 -18.81 19.62
N GLU A 396 -13.78 -17.51 19.60
CA GLU A 396 -14.22 -16.56 18.56
C GLU A 396 -13.05 -15.76 17.93
N GLU A 397 -11.81 -16.22 18.06
CA GLU A 397 -10.60 -15.53 17.54
C GLU A 397 -10.75 -15.07 16.08
N GLY A 398 -11.27 -15.92 15.20
CA GLY A 398 -11.49 -15.59 13.80
C GLY A 398 -12.52 -14.52 13.55
N SER A 399 -13.50 -14.40 14.45
CA SER A 399 -14.58 -13.43 14.29
C SER A 399 -14.04 -12.02 14.49
N TYR A 400 -13.09 -11.82 15.42
CA TYR A 400 -12.41 -10.53 15.60
C TYR A 400 -11.67 -10.07 14.34
N PHE A 401 -10.99 -10.98 13.65
CA PHE A 401 -10.33 -10.65 12.39
C PHE A 401 -11.34 -10.23 11.32
N LEU A 402 -12.40 -11.03 11.13
CA LEU A 402 -13.45 -10.71 10.16
C LEU A 402 -14.11 -9.36 10.50
N TRP A 403 -14.52 -9.14 11.75
CA TRP A 403 -15.17 -7.91 12.16
C TRP A 403 -14.30 -6.68 11.88
N GLY A 404 -13.00 -6.74 12.19
CA GLY A 404 -12.09 -5.64 11.90
C GLY A 404 -11.83 -5.45 10.40
N VAL A 405 -11.84 -6.50 9.57
CA VAL A 405 -11.79 -6.33 8.10
C VAL A 405 -13.08 -5.69 7.55
N LEU A 406 -14.23 -6.01 8.14
CA LEU A 406 -15.52 -5.55 7.65
C LEU A 406 -15.89 -4.15 8.12
N HIS A 407 -15.42 -3.68 9.28
CA HIS A 407 -16.04 -2.55 9.99
C HIS A 407 -16.30 -1.29 9.14
N ASP A 408 -15.36 -0.93 8.26
CA ASP A 408 -15.42 0.27 7.43
C ASP A 408 -15.93 0.01 5.99
N VAL A 409 -16.27 -1.23 5.62
CA VAL A 409 -16.71 -1.60 4.25
C VAL A 409 -17.96 -0.83 3.81
N GLY A 410 -18.77 -0.36 4.77
CA GLY A 410 -19.92 0.50 4.48
C GLY A 410 -19.58 1.79 3.72
N ARG A 411 -18.36 2.32 3.86
CA ARG A 411 -17.91 3.50 3.10
C ARG A 411 -17.77 3.21 1.62
N LEU A 412 -17.33 2.00 1.28
CA LEU A 412 -17.25 1.55 -0.11
C LEU A 412 -18.64 1.41 -0.72
N LEU A 413 -19.65 1.04 0.08
CA LEU A 413 -21.04 1.01 -0.36
C LEU A 413 -21.60 2.41 -0.63
N PHE A 414 -21.23 3.41 0.17
CA PHE A 414 -21.58 4.80 -0.12
C PHE A 414 -20.94 5.30 -1.41
N LEU A 415 -19.63 5.10 -1.57
CA LEU A 415 -18.91 5.47 -2.80
C LEU A 415 -19.48 4.81 -4.05
N ASP A 416 -20.05 3.62 -3.91
CA ASP A 416 -20.66 2.91 -5.02
C ASP A 416 -22.09 3.37 -5.32
N SER A 417 -22.90 3.56 -4.27
CA SER A 417 -24.35 3.78 -4.40
C SER A 417 -24.71 5.27 -4.54
N VAL A 418 -23.93 6.15 -3.93
CA VAL A 418 -24.17 7.61 -3.84
C VAL A 418 -22.84 8.39 -3.96
N PRO A 419 -22.06 8.21 -5.05
CA PRO A 419 -20.72 8.76 -5.19
C PRO A 419 -20.65 10.30 -5.06
N ASP A 420 -21.62 11.02 -5.64
CA ASP A 420 -21.62 12.48 -5.64
C ASP A 420 -21.95 13.03 -4.25
N GLN A 421 -22.96 12.47 -3.57
CA GLN A 421 -23.31 12.87 -2.22
C GLN A 421 -22.20 12.53 -1.22
N TYR A 422 -21.54 11.39 -1.38
CA TYR A 422 -20.44 11.01 -0.50
C TYR A 422 -19.18 11.85 -0.74
N ALA A 423 -18.97 12.38 -1.95
CA ALA A 423 -17.95 13.39 -2.20
C ALA A 423 -18.19 14.66 -1.36
N GLU A 424 -19.42 15.17 -1.34
CA GLU A 424 -19.77 16.35 -0.53
C GLU A 424 -19.55 16.09 0.97
N VAL A 425 -19.86 14.89 1.45
CA VAL A 425 -19.59 14.45 2.84
C VAL A 425 -18.09 14.50 3.13
N TYR A 426 -17.27 13.96 2.23
CA TYR A 426 -15.81 13.93 2.39
C TYR A 426 -15.22 15.34 2.41
N GLU A 427 -15.59 16.18 1.44
CA GLU A 427 -15.14 17.57 1.35
C GLU A 427 -15.57 18.40 2.57
N ALA A 428 -16.80 18.19 3.07
CA ALA A 428 -17.28 18.84 4.28
C ALA A 428 -16.45 18.43 5.51
N ALA A 429 -16.14 17.13 5.64
CA ALA A 429 -15.33 16.61 6.73
C ALA A 429 -13.89 17.15 6.71
N GLU A 430 -13.28 17.26 5.53
CA GLU A 430 -11.95 17.85 5.36
C GLU A 430 -11.94 19.34 5.70
N LYS A 431 -12.85 20.12 5.10
CA LYS A 431 -12.95 21.58 5.28
C LYS A 431 -13.23 21.97 6.72
N ARG A 432 -14.11 21.23 7.40
CA ARG A 432 -14.49 21.46 8.80
C ARG A 432 -13.58 20.74 9.81
N ARG A 433 -12.64 19.92 9.32
CA ARG A 433 -11.74 19.11 10.14
C ARG A 433 -12.48 18.20 11.13
N LEU A 434 -13.65 17.71 10.72
CA LEU A 434 -14.51 16.84 11.51
C LEU A 434 -14.26 15.37 11.15
N PRO A 435 -14.33 14.44 12.13
CA PRO A 435 -14.31 13.02 11.86
C PRO A 435 -15.36 12.60 10.82
N LEU A 436 -14.97 11.71 9.90
CA LEU A 436 -15.81 11.40 8.74
C LEU A 436 -17.16 10.78 9.16
N GLU A 437 -17.16 9.89 10.15
CA GLU A 437 -18.37 9.19 10.62
C GLU A 437 -19.41 10.15 11.24
N GLN A 438 -18.95 11.26 11.82
CA GLN A 438 -19.82 12.29 12.36
C GLN A 438 -20.53 13.07 11.23
N VAL A 439 -19.78 13.37 10.17
CA VAL A 439 -20.30 14.07 8.99
C VAL A 439 -21.24 13.16 8.19
N GLU A 440 -20.92 11.87 8.04
CA GLU A 440 -21.81 10.86 7.46
C GLU A 440 -23.16 10.82 8.16
N THR A 441 -23.16 10.67 9.49
CA THR A 441 -24.39 10.62 10.28
C THR A 441 -25.25 11.87 10.07
N ARG A 442 -24.63 13.03 9.95
CA ARG A 442 -25.34 14.31 9.82
C ARG A 442 -25.85 14.60 8.41
N MET A 443 -25.07 14.27 7.39
CA MET A 443 -25.36 14.61 5.98
C MET A 443 -26.07 13.48 5.22
N LEU A 444 -25.82 12.22 5.56
CA LEU A 444 -26.47 11.05 4.96
C LEU A 444 -27.58 10.46 5.83
N LEU A 445 -27.72 10.91 7.07
CA LEU A 445 -28.70 10.40 8.06
C LEU A 445 -28.47 8.93 8.44
N MET A 446 -27.31 8.40 8.08
CA MET A 446 -26.82 7.05 8.33
C MET A 446 -25.28 7.09 8.27
N ASP A 447 -24.62 6.30 9.11
CA ASP A 447 -23.18 6.07 9.02
C ASP A 447 -22.87 4.82 8.18
N HIS A 448 -21.58 4.59 7.93
CA HIS A 448 -21.10 3.43 7.19
C HIS A 448 -21.46 2.11 7.89
N GLY A 449 -21.42 2.07 9.23
CA GLY A 449 -21.85 0.90 10.00
C GLY A 449 -23.30 0.50 9.71
N SER A 450 -24.21 1.48 9.69
CA SER A 450 -25.64 1.28 9.43
C SER A 450 -25.96 0.83 8.00
N VAL A 451 -25.16 1.25 7.01
CA VAL A 451 -25.28 0.79 5.62
C VAL A 451 -24.71 -0.60 5.46
N LEU A 452 -23.57 -0.90 6.08
CA LEU A 452 -22.99 -2.22 6.06
C LEU A 452 -23.91 -3.25 6.73
N ALA A 453 -24.58 -2.89 7.83
CA ALA A 453 -25.59 -3.73 8.47
C ALA A 453 -26.62 -4.25 7.46
N ARG A 454 -27.19 -3.34 6.67
CA ARG A 454 -28.21 -3.67 5.66
C ARG A 454 -27.66 -4.57 4.57
N ALA A 455 -26.42 -4.32 4.15
CA ALA A 455 -25.75 -5.16 3.16
C ALA A 455 -25.55 -6.59 3.67
N MET A 456 -25.05 -6.73 4.91
CA MET A 456 -24.84 -8.02 5.56
C MET A 456 -26.16 -8.77 5.78
N GLU A 457 -27.23 -8.08 6.21
CA GLU A 457 -28.58 -8.64 6.31
C GLU A 457 -29.10 -9.13 4.96
N HIS A 458 -28.94 -8.33 3.89
CA HIS A 458 -29.32 -8.72 2.53
C HIS A 458 -28.57 -9.95 2.04
N TRP A 459 -27.32 -10.14 2.48
CA TRP A 459 -26.50 -11.30 2.18
C TRP A 459 -26.67 -12.47 3.17
N ASN A 460 -27.69 -12.42 4.04
CA ASN A 460 -28.01 -13.45 5.03
C ASN A 460 -26.89 -13.74 6.03
N PHE A 461 -26.11 -12.72 6.42
CA PHE A 461 -25.18 -12.89 7.53
C PHE A 461 -25.94 -13.04 8.86
N PRO A 462 -25.44 -13.89 9.77
CA PRO A 462 -25.99 -14.02 11.11
C PRO A 462 -25.74 -12.76 11.95
N GLN A 463 -26.66 -12.46 12.89
CA GLN A 463 -26.61 -11.24 13.72
C GLN A 463 -25.37 -11.16 14.60
N GLU A 464 -24.78 -12.31 14.94
CA GLU A 464 -23.51 -12.43 15.66
C GLU A 464 -22.34 -11.84 14.87
N LEU A 465 -22.39 -11.85 13.53
CA LEU A 465 -21.39 -11.24 12.68
C LEU A 465 -21.65 -9.74 12.43
N ILE A 466 -22.91 -9.30 12.55
CA ILE A 466 -23.34 -7.92 12.27
C ILE A 466 -23.18 -7.03 13.50
N THR A 467 -23.68 -7.47 14.66
CA THR A 467 -23.83 -6.61 15.85
C THR A 467 -22.53 -5.95 16.31
N PRO A 468 -21.39 -6.66 16.41
CA PRO A 468 -20.13 -6.04 16.83
C PRO A 468 -19.63 -4.98 15.84
N VAL A 469 -19.81 -5.25 14.54
CA VAL A 469 -19.38 -4.36 13.46
C VAL A 469 -20.19 -3.08 13.48
N VAL A 470 -21.52 -3.13 13.56
CA VAL A 470 -22.34 -1.92 13.39
C VAL A 470 -22.29 -0.96 14.59
N ASN A 471 -21.83 -1.44 15.75
CA ASN A 471 -21.79 -0.66 16.99
C ASN A 471 -20.40 -0.12 17.34
N HIS A 472 -19.38 -0.30 16.49
CA HIS A 472 -18.00 0.07 16.83
C HIS A 472 -17.76 1.59 17.02
N HIS A 473 -18.62 2.45 16.46
CA HIS A 473 -18.58 3.90 16.72
C HIS A 473 -19.59 4.38 17.78
N GLU A 474 -20.44 3.51 18.31
CA GLU A 474 -21.43 3.93 19.31
C GLU A 474 -20.74 4.43 20.59
N PRO A 475 -21.30 5.46 21.26
CA PRO A 475 -20.78 5.93 22.53
C PRO A 475 -20.89 4.82 23.58
N LEU A 476 -19.95 4.84 24.53
CA LEU A 476 -19.78 3.80 25.55
C LEU A 476 -21.06 3.44 26.31
N HIS A 477 -21.90 4.43 26.61
CA HIS A 477 -23.15 4.19 27.34
C HIS A 477 -24.16 3.36 26.53
N LYS A 478 -24.11 3.39 25.19
CA LYS A 478 -24.90 2.52 24.33
C LYS A 478 -24.21 1.16 24.14
N MET A 479 -22.89 1.14 23.93
CA MET A 479 -22.13 -0.12 23.85
C MET A 479 -22.36 -1.00 25.10
N ARG A 480 -22.39 -0.41 26.30
CA ARG A 480 -22.69 -1.11 27.57
C ARG A 480 -24.08 -1.73 27.65
N ARG A 481 -25.02 -1.31 26.79
CA ARG A 481 -26.39 -1.85 26.72
C ARG A 481 -26.52 -2.99 25.70
N LEU A 482 -25.47 -3.28 24.93
CA LEU A 482 -25.46 -4.45 24.06
C LEU A 482 -25.54 -5.72 24.91
N GLY A 483 -26.01 -6.82 24.30
CA GLY A 483 -26.01 -8.13 24.96
C GLY A 483 -24.59 -8.51 25.44
N PRO A 484 -24.45 -9.27 26.56
CA PRO A 484 -23.14 -9.58 27.14
C PRO A 484 -22.12 -10.16 26.16
N LYS A 485 -22.61 -10.89 25.15
CA LYS A 485 -21.80 -11.47 24.07
C LYS A 485 -21.21 -10.43 23.10
N PHE A 486 -21.78 -9.24 22.98
CA PHE A 486 -21.45 -8.25 21.94
C PHE A 486 -20.69 -7.03 22.45
N VAL A 487 -20.75 -6.74 23.76
CA VAL A 487 -20.08 -5.56 24.36
C VAL A 487 -18.57 -5.61 24.11
N GLN A 488 -17.93 -6.72 24.49
CA GLN A 488 -16.49 -6.90 24.34
C GLN A 488 -16.05 -6.90 22.87
N PRO A 489 -16.68 -7.69 21.97
CA PRO A 489 -16.41 -7.60 20.53
C PRO A 489 -16.46 -6.17 19.96
N ALA A 490 -17.55 -5.44 20.20
CA ALA A 490 -17.70 -4.07 19.70
C ALA A 490 -16.61 -3.14 20.25
N ALA A 491 -16.25 -3.28 21.52
CA ALA A 491 -15.19 -2.50 22.15
C ALA A 491 -13.80 -2.81 21.58
N PHE A 492 -13.47 -4.08 21.34
CA PHE A 492 -12.20 -4.47 20.72
C PHE A 492 -12.09 -3.98 19.27
N ILE A 493 -13.16 -4.05 18.48
CA ILE A 493 -13.16 -3.52 17.10
C ILE A 493 -12.93 -2.01 17.11
N ALA A 494 -13.65 -1.29 17.97
CA ALA A 494 -13.50 0.16 18.14
C ALA A 494 -12.10 0.54 18.61
N LEU A 495 -11.51 -0.23 19.53
CA LEU A 495 -10.16 -0.02 20.03
C LEU A 495 -9.12 -0.27 18.93
N ALA A 496 -9.29 -1.35 18.16
CA ALA A 496 -8.40 -1.73 17.08
C ALA A 496 -8.41 -0.70 15.93
N ASP A 497 -9.58 -0.20 15.55
CA ASP A 497 -9.74 0.89 14.57
C ASP A 497 -8.95 2.15 15.00
N ARG A 498 -9.15 2.59 16.25
CA ARG A 498 -8.44 3.76 16.78
C ARG A 498 -6.93 3.55 16.90
N LEU A 499 -6.50 2.32 17.21
CA LEU A 499 -5.09 1.96 17.23
C LEU A 499 -4.48 1.94 15.83
N ALA A 500 -5.19 1.43 14.82
CA ALA A 500 -4.73 1.46 13.43
C ALA A 500 -4.51 2.91 12.95
N HIS A 501 -5.43 3.82 13.25
CA HIS A 501 -5.27 5.25 13.01
C HIS A 501 -4.05 5.83 13.75
N ALA A 502 -3.89 5.53 15.04
CA ALA A 502 -2.75 6.01 15.83
C ALA A 502 -1.40 5.46 15.34
N LEU A 503 -1.36 4.25 14.77
CA LEU A 503 -0.15 3.64 14.22
C LEU A 503 0.13 4.03 12.75
N MET A 504 -0.81 4.75 12.12
CA MET A 504 -0.78 5.12 10.70
C MET A 504 -0.61 3.90 9.79
N ILE A 505 -1.37 2.83 10.03
CA ILE A 505 -1.37 1.63 9.19
C ILE A 505 -2.60 1.68 8.29
N GLY A 506 -2.43 2.19 7.07
CA GLY A 506 -3.54 2.47 6.17
C GLY A 506 -4.36 3.70 6.60
N CYS A 507 -5.49 3.90 5.91
CA CYS A 507 -6.48 4.93 6.19
C CYS A 507 -7.81 4.57 5.51
N SER A 508 -8.92 4.55 6.24
CA SER A 508 -10.26 4.28 5.68
C SER A 508 -10.97 5.52 5.11
N GLY A 509 -10.24 6.61 4.90
CA GLY A 509 -10.79 7.94 4.62
C GLY A 509 -11.07 8.79 5.86
N ASN A 510 -11.01 8.18 7.05
CA ASN A 510 -10.96 8.90 8.33
C ASN A 510 -9.52 8.86 8.84
N ASP A 511 -8.93 10.02 9.11
CA ASP A 511 -7.59 10.15 9.68
C ASP A 511 -7.64 10.78 11.08
N ALA A 512 -8.76 10.65 11.78
CA ALA A 512 -8.92 11.19 13.12
C ALA A 512 -8.27 10.30 14.19
N LEU A 513 -7.59 10.95 15.14
CA LEU A 513 -7.07 10.33 16.35
C LEU A 513 -8.07 10.49 17.49
N TYR A 514 -8.31 9.39 18.20
CA TYR A 514 -9.31 9.27 19.27
C TYR A 514 -8.65 8.80 20.57
N PRO A 515 -9.29 9.06 21.74
CA PRO A 515 -8.91 8.42 22.99
C PRO A 515 -9.08 6.90 22.93
N LEU A 516 -8.24 6.18 23.68
CA LEU A 516 -8.22 4.70 23.70
C LEU A 516 -8.72 4.13 25.02
N GLU A 517 -8.65 4.90 26.10
CA GLU A 517 -8.71 4.43 27.49
C GLU A 517 -10.06 3.80 27.85
N ASP A 518 -11.18 4.49 27.63
CA ASP A 518 -12.49 3.94 28.00
C ASP A 518 -12.84 2.67 27.19
N LEU A 519 -12.34 2.54 25.95
CA LEU A 519 -12.56 1.35 25.13
C LEU A 519 -11.66 0.20 25.59
N ALA A 520 -10.41 0.48 25.95
CA ALA A 520 -9.51 -0.49 26.55
C ALA A 520 -10.11 -1.06 27.84
N ASP A 521 -10.65 -0.18 28.70
CA ASP A 521 -11.28 -0.57 29.95
C ASP A 521 -12.58 -1.38 29.70
N LEU A 522 -13.39 -0.99 28.71
CA LEU A 522 -14.62 -1.71 28.35
C LEU A 522 -14.35 -3.08 27.71
N ALA A 523 -13.32 -3.18 26.86
CA ALA A 523 -12.92 -4.43 26.23
C ALA A 523 -12.22 -5.39 27.20
N GLY A 524 -11.67 -4.87 28.30
CA GLY A 524 -10.78 -5.63 29.18
C GLY A 524 -9.39 -5.84 28.56
N ALA A 525 -8.94 -4.90 27.74
CA ALA A 525 -7.64 -4.97 27.08
C ALA A 525 -6.50 -4.70 28.08
N THR A 526 -5.49 -5.56 28.07
CA THR A 526 -4.34 -5.42 28.99
C THR A 526 -3.20 -4.61 28.37
N ARG A 527 -2.34 -4.04 29.22
CA ARG A 527 -1.13 -3.33 28.77
C ARG A 527 -0.20 -4.23 27.97
N ASP A 528 0.01 -5.47 28.41
CA ASP A 528 0.91 -6.41 27.74
C ASP A 528 0.36 -6.79 26.35
N ALA A 529 -0.96 -7.05 26.27
CA ALA A 529 -1.63 -7.29 24.99
C ALA A 529 -1.46 -6.11 24.02
N LEU A 530 -1.56 -4.88 24.51
CA LEU A 530 -1.34 -3.69 23.69
C LEU A 530 0.09 -3.62 23.17
N LEU A 531 1.09 -3.80 24.04
CA LEU A 531 2.50 -3.71 23.66
C LEU A 531 2.87 -4.78 22.62
N ASP A 532 2.39 -6.00 22.81
CA ASP A 532 2.59 -7.11 21.88
C ASP A 532 1.91 -6.87 20.53
N ALA A 533 0.67 -6.34 20.56
CA ALA A 533 -0.09 -6.01 19.36
C ALA A 533 0.62 -4.89 18.56
N VAL A 534 0.96 -3.77 19.21
CA VAL A 534 1.64 -2.64 18.56
C VAL A 534 2.97 -3.05 17.93
N LYS A 535 3.75 -3.89 18.61
CA LYS A 535 5.06 -4.36 18.13
C LYS A 535 4.96 -5.16 16.83
N GLN A 536 3.90 -5.94 16.67
CA GLN A 536 3.74 -6.86 15.53
C GLN A 536 2.84 -6.31 14.42
N ALA A 537 2.06 -5.25 14.69
CA ALA A 537 1.02 -4.73 13.81
C ALA A 537 1.48 -4.52 12.37
N TYR A 538 2.63 -3.89 12.16
CA TYR A 538 3.12 -3.58 10.81
C TYR A 538 3.52 -4.84 10.03
N ASP A 539 4.34 -5.71 10.63
CA ASP A 539 4.86 -6.90 9.96
C ASP A 539 3.74 -7.92 9.68
N GLN A 540 2.80 -8.07 10.60
CA GLN A 540 1.66 -8.96 10.43
C GLN A 540 0.68 -8.42 9.41
N THR A 541 0.36 -7.11 9.44
CA THR A 541 -0.48 -6.48 8.41
C THR A 541 0.17 -6.64 7.04
N ARG A 542 1.49 -6.42 6.92
CA ARG A 542 2.23 -6.62 5.67
C ARG A 542 2.12 -8.07 5.16
N THR A 543 2.29 -9.04 6.05
CA THR A 543 2.22 -10.47 5.70
C THR A 543 0.82 -10.86 5.23
N LEU A 544 -0.22 -10.43 5.97
CA LEU A 544 -1.62 -10.70 5.65
C LEU A 544 -2.03 -10.00 4.35
N LYS A 545 -1.62 -8.76 4.16
CA LYS A 545 -1.80 -8.00 2.92
C LYS A 545 -1.28 -8.76 1.70
N MET A 546 -0.03 -9.23 1.74
CA MET A 546 0.57 -9.99 0.64
C MET A 546 -0.16 -11.32 0.37
N THR A 547 -0.79 -11.89 1.39
CA THR A 547 -1.48 -13.18 1.31
C THR A 547 -2.92 -13.05 0.81
N LEU A 548 -3.70 -12.12 1.40
CA LEU A 548 -5.13 -11.96 1.18
C LEU A 548 -5.45 -11.18 -0.09
N LEU A 549 -4.67 -10.13 -0.35
CA LEU A 549 -4.88 -9.24 -1.48
C LEU A 549 -3.96 -9.60 -2.65
N ALA A 550 -3.49 -10.86 -2.71
CA ALA A 550 -2.53 -11.41 -3.68
C ALA A 550 -2.87 -11.11 -5.14
N ARG A 551 -2.67 -9.84 -5.51
CA ARG A 551 -2.79 -9.23 -6.81
C ARG A 551 -1.40 -8.76 -7.16
N THR A 552 -1.08 -8.91 -8.43
CA THR A 552 0.17 -8.49 -9.03
C THR A 552 0.19 -6.97 -9.13
N HIS A 553 0.22 -6.25 -8.00
CA HIS A 553 0.40 -4.82 -8.04
C HIS A 553 1.87 -4.47 -8.14
N THR A 554 2.13 -3.80 -9.23
CA THR A 554 3.35 -3.19 -9.69
C THR A 554 3.47 -1.74 -9.22
N ASP A 555 2.71 -1.32 -8.22
CA ASP A 555 2.84 0.02 -7.64
C ASP A 555 3.42 -0.13 -6.23
N ALA A 556 4.33 0.76 -5.84
CA ALA A 556 4.73 0.85 -4.45
C ALA A 556 3.47 1.11 -3.61
N TRP A 557 3.11 0.16 -2.74
CA TRP A 557 1.97 0.31 -1.85
C TRP A 557 2.11 1.65 -1.10
N PRO A 558 1.13 2.55 -1.19
CA PRO A 558 1.23 3.86 -0.56
C PRO A 558 1.44 3.68 0.94
N ASP A 559 2.35 4.43 1.54
CA ASP A 559 2.59 4.38 2.98
C ASP A 559 2.02 5.65 3.61
N PHE A 560 0.93 5.51 4.37
CA PHE A 560 0.25 6.65 4.99
C PHE A 560 1.16 7.43 5.94
N CYS A 561 2.07 6.75 6.64
CA CYS A 561 3.04 7.38 7.53
C CYS A 561 4.06 8.20 6.75
N GLU A 562 4.54 7.69 5.61
CA GLU A 562 5.44 8.43 4.72
C GLU A 562 4.75 9.64 4.08
N GLN A 563 3.52 9.48 3.58
CA GLN A 563 2.70 10.60 3.07
C GLN A 563 2.50 11.68 4.15
N THR A 564 2.22 11.26 5.39
CA THR A 564 2.07 12.16 6.53
C THR A 564 3.38 12.89 6.85
N ARG A 565 4.52 12.19 6.77
CA ARG A 565 5.86 12.77 6.99
C ARG A 565 6.20 13.83 5.94
N GLN A 566 5.85 13.60 4.68
CA GLN A 566 6.11 14.53 3.56
C GLN A 566 5.31 15.84 3.66
N ARG A 567 4.21 15.85 4.44
CA ARG A 567 3.42 17.06 4.69
C ARG A 567 4.06 17.99 5.74
N LEU A 568 5.06 17.52 6.48
CA LEU A 568 5.78 18.30 7.47
C LEU A 568 6.98 19.00 6.81
N SER A 569 7.23 20.26 7.16
CA SER A 569 8.35 21.05 6.65
C SER A 569 9.70 20.58 7.20
N ARG A 570 9.68 19.85 8.33
CA ARG A 570 10.86 19.33 9.01
C ARG A 570 10.52 18.07 9.82
N PRO A 571 11.52 17.21 10.12
CA PRO A 571 11.32 16.06 11.00
C PRO A 571 10.83 16.48 12.39
N VAL A 572 9.87 15.73 12.93
CA VAL A 572 9.30 15.95 14.27
C VAL A 572 9.76 14.86 15.21
N ARG A 573 10.29 15.25 16.37
CA ARG A 573 10.62 14.36 17.47
C ARG A 573 10.04 14.92 18.75
N ALA A 574 9.05 14.21 19.27
CA ALA A 574 8.27 14.67 20.41
C ALA A 574 8.74 14.04 21.74
N VAL A 575 8.69 14.84 22.81
CA VAL A 575 8.68 14.37 24.19
C VAL A 575 7.23 14.24 24.64
N HIS A 576 6.85 13.08 25.16
CA HIS A 576 5.45 12.77 25.49
C HIS A 576 5.21 12.73 26.99
N ALA A 577 4.03 13.19 27.43
CA ALA A 577 3.52 12.96 28.77
C ALA A 577 2.02 12.69 28.76
N ALA A 578 1.59 11.71 29.55
CA ALA A 578 0.19 11.37 29.78
C ALA A 578 0.07 10.64 31.12
N MET A 579 -1.14 10.59 31.69
CA MET A 579 -1.41 9.83 32.93
C MET A 579 -1.28 8.31 32.73
N ARG A 580 -1.75 7.79 31.59
CA ARG A 580 -1.60 6.39 31.15
C ARG A 580 -0.79 6.35 29.85
N PRO A 581 0.56 6.42 29.91
CA PRO A 581 1.41 6.56 28.73
C PRO A 581 1.23 5.44 27.69
N GLU A 582 0.94 4.23 28.13
CA GLU A 582 0.73 3.08 27.26
C GLU A 582 -0.49 3.24 26.35
N TRP A 583 -1.54 3.93 26.81
CA TRP A 583 -2.77 4.18 26.05
C TRP A 583 -2.78 5.54 25.35
N ASN A 584 -1.64 6.22 25.26
CA ASN A 584 -1.53 7.52 24.62
C ASN A 584 -1.48 7.39 23.08
N PRO A 585 -2.57 7.71 22.34
CA PRO A 585 -2.58 7.58 20.88
C PRO A 585 -1.58 8.52 20.20
N PHE A 586 -1.27 9.67 20.80
CA PHE A 586 -0.32 10.63 20.25
C PHE A 586 1.12 10.15 20.40
N ALA A 587 1.45 9.43 21.47
CA ALA A 587 2.77 8.81 21.61
C ALA A 587 3.00 7.74 20.52
N LEU A 588 1.98 6.93 20.22
CA LEU A 588 2.03 5.96 19.11
C LEU A 588 2.22 6.67 17.75
N PHE A 589 1.42 7.70 17.50
CA PHE A 589 1.44 8.49 16.27
C PHE A 589 2.79 9.16 16.01
N PHE A 590 3.27 9.98 16.95
CA PHE A 590 4.56 10.67 16.80
C PHE A 590 5.76 9.70 16.88
N GLY A 591 5.63 8.59 17.61
CA GLY A 591 6.63 7.52 17.62
C GLY A 591 6.85 6.92 16.22
N ARG A 592 5.78 6.75 15.44
CA ARG A 592 5.86 6.31 14.04
C ARG A 592 6.38 7.41 13.11
N LEU A 593 6.01 8.68 13.33
CA LEU A 593 6.48 9.80 12.51
C LEU A 593 8.00 10.01 12.58
N ARG A 594 8.63 9.76 13.75
CA ARG A 594 10.05 10.01 14.02
C ARG A 594 11.01 9.46 12.96
N GLY A 595 10.68 8.35 12.28
CA GLY A 595 11.54 7.74 11.26
C GLY A 595 12.86 7.19 11.82
N LYS A 596 13.83 6.88 10.95
CA LYS A 596 15.10 6.22 11.31
C LYS A 596 16.24 7.17 11.74
N ASN A 597 16.06 8.49 11.66
CA ASN A 597 17.11 9.44 12.00
C ASN A 597 17.19 9.63 13.53
N VAL A 598 18.17 8.99 14.17
CA VAL A 598 18.28 8.91 15.64
C VAL A 598 18.93 10.16 16.24
N ASP A 599 19.64 10.95 15.43
CA ASP A 599 20.56 12.01 15.89
C ASP A 599 19.93 13.40 16.07
N ILE A 600 18.63 13.57 15.74
CA ILE A 600 17.94 14.86 15.88
C ILE A 600 17.42 15.00 17.32
N ALA A 601 17.75 16.08 18.02
CA ALA A 601 17.21 16.39 19.34
C ALA A 601 15.68 16.58 19.31
N PRO A 602 14.94 16.30 20.40
CA PRO A 602 13.50 16.58 20.43
C PRO A 602 13.20 18.06 20.18
N ASN A 603 12.17 18.33 19.40
CA ASN A 603 11.78 19.69 18.99
C ASN A 603 10.32 20.03 19.30
N LEU A 604 9.58 19.11 19.91
CA LEU A 604 8.17 19.28 20.26
C LEU A 604 7.86 18.62 21.61
N GLY A 605 7.08 19.28 22.45
CA GLY A 605 6.42 18.68 23.60
C GLY A 605 5.00 18.25 23.23
N VAL A 606 4.57 17.05 23.62
CA VAL A 606 3.21 16.56 23.41
C VAL A 606 2.64 16.08 24.75
N ILE A 607 1.68 16.85 25.26
CA ILE A 607 1.01 16.58 26.52
C ILE A 607 -0.40 16.09 26.23
N TYR A 608 -0.71 14.88 26.65
CA TYR A 608 -2.04 14.29 26.46
C TYR A 608 -2.77 14.18 27.80
N LEU A 609 -3.88 14.91 27.90
CA LEU A 609 -4.75 14.99 29.08
C LEU A 609 -6.06 14.26 28.81
N TYR A 610 -6.10 12.98 29.19
CA TYR A 610 -7.35 12.23 29.10
C TYR A 610 -8.47 12.87 29.93
N ASP A 611 -8.14 13.23 31.17
CA ASP A 611 -8.97 14.03 32.06
C ASP A 611 -8.21 15.28 32.48
N THR A 612 -8.80 16.46 32.30
CA THR A 612 -8.12 17.72 32.62
C THR A 612 -7.88 17.91 34.11
N ARG A 613 -8.52 17.12 34.99
CA ARG A 613 -8.21 17.08 36.43
C ARG A 613 -6.79 16.60 36.72
N ASP A 614 -6.21 15.81 35.81
CA ASP A 614 -4.85 15.28 35.92
C ASP A 614 -3.77 16.28 35.44
N GLN A 615 -4.17 17.47 34.97
CA GLN A 615 -3.27 18.49 34.41
C GLN A 615 -2.02 18.72 35.28
N PRO A 616 -2.10 19.03 36.59
CA PRO A 616 -0.90 19.31 37.39
C PRO A 616 0.10 18.13 37.42
N THR A 617 -0.41 16.92 37.53
CA THR A 617 0.39 15.69 37.57
C THR A 617 1.09 15.45 36.24
N VAL A 618 0.37 15.59 35.13
CA VAL A 618 0.93 15.35 33.79
C VAL A 618 1.91 16.44 33.39
N LEU A 619 1.66 17.71 33.75
CA LEU A 619 2.63 18.80 33.53
C LEU A 619 3.94 18.54 34.29
N SER A 620 3.87 18.13 35.56
CA SER A 620 5.07 17.77 36.33
C SER A 620 5.82 16.56 35.72
N ALA A 621 5.09 15.57 35.20
CA ALA A 621 5.69 14.44 34.50
C ALA A 621 6.38 14.86 33.20
N TYR A 622 5.76 15.78 32.44
CA TYR A 622 6.33 16.34 31.22
C TYR A 622 7.65 17.08 31.49
N GLU A 623 7.70 17.95 32.50
CA GLU A 623 8.93 18.66 32.84
C GLU A 623 10.09 17.73 33.18
N LYS A 624 9.81 16.63 33.90
CA LYS A 624 10.80 15.60 34.20
C LYS A 624 11.27 14.90 32.92
N ALA A 625 10.37 14.63 31.98
CA ALA A 625 10.71 14.02 30.69
C ALA A 625 11.53 14.95 29.80
N GLU A 626 11.19 16.25 29.77
CA GLU A 626 11.90 17.28 29.03
C GLU A 626 13.34 17.44 29.52
N ARG A 627 13.54 17.59 30.84
CA ARG A 627 14.88 17.64 31.45
C ARG A 627 15.71 16.40 31.18
N ARG A 628 15.10 15.21 31.26
CA ARG A 628 15.78 13.93 30.94
C ARG A 628 16.22 13.85 29.48
N ALA A 629 15.51 14.52 28.58
CA ALA A 629 15.86 14.59 27.17
C ALA A 629 16.95 15.64 26.87
N GLY A 630 17.45 16.38 27.87
CA GLY A 630 18.53 17.35 27.71
C GLY A 630 18.11 18.61 26.96
N VAL A 631 16.81 18.91 26.94
CA VAL A 631 16.22 20.08 26.27
C VAL A 631 15.39 20.87 27.28
N GLU A 632 15.16 22.15 27.00
CA GLU A 632 14.34 23.03 27.84
C GLU A 632 13.44 23.90 26.96
N ASN A 633 12.27 24.27 27.49
CA ASN A 633 11.33 25.20 26.85
C ASN A 633 10.89 24.79 25.43
N LEU A 634 10.63 23.50 25.19
CA LEU A 634 10.06 23.07 23.92
C LEU A 634 8.68 23.71 23.69
N PRO A 635 8.32 24.02 22.43
CA PRO A 635 6.94 24.35 22.10
C PRO A 635 6.06 23.13 22.39
N VAL A 636 4.87 23.35 22.97
CA VAL A 636 4.04 22.28 23.52
C VAL A 636 2.69 22.20 22.81
N LEU A 637 2.40 21.04 22.24
CA LEU A 637 1.06 20.64 21.86
C LEU A 637 0.36 19.99 23.05
N ILE A 638 -0.73 20.57 23.52
CA ILE A 638 -1.57 20.01 24.57
C ILE A 638 -2.84 19.46 23.93
N VAL A 639 -3.10 18.17 24.08
CA VAL A 639 -4.31 17.54 23.57
C VAL A 639 -5.15 17.02 24.73
N HIS A 640 -6.44 17.33 24.76
CA HIS A 640 -7.32 16.90 25.85
C HIS A 640 -8.60 16.19 25.37
N THR A 641 -9.16 15.34 26.24
CA THR A 641 -10.39 14.58 25.95
C THR A 641 -11.56 15.02 26.81
N LYS A 642 -11.48 14.85 28.14
CA LYS A 642 -12.55 15.17 29.10
C LYS A 642 -12.26 16.47 29.84
N GLY A 643 -13.28 17.33 29.96
CA GLY A 643 -13.16 18.64 30.63
C GLY A 643 -12.54 19.73 29.77
N LYS A 644 -12.16 20.84 30.40
CA LYS A 644 -11.50 21.99 29.77
C LYS A 644 -10.12 22.19 30.40
N VAL A 645 -9.10 22.36 29.57
CA VAL A 645 -7.75 22.68 30.02
C VAL A 645 -7.76 24.07 30.67
N ASN A 646 -7.10 24.22 31.82
CA ASN A 646 -6.88 25.53 32.40
C ASN A 646 -5.78 26.25 31.60
N GLY A 647 -6.15 27.01 30.57
CA GLY A 647 -5.21 27.72 29.70
C GLY A 647 -4.50 28.89 30.38
N ASP A 648 -5.04 29.41 31.48
CA ASP A 648 -4.44 30.49 32.28
C ASP A 648 -3.39 29.99 33.28
N ASP A 649 -3.16 28.68 33.31
CA ASP A 649 -2.06 28.07 34.05
C ASP A 649 -0.74 28.78 33.70
N ALA A 650 -0.03 29.25 34.73
CA ALA A 650 1.20 30.01 34.57
C ALA A 650 2.26 29.22 33.78
N TRP A 651 2.27 27.90 33.93
CA TRP A 651 3.17 27.01 33.21
C TRP A 651 2.89 27.00 31.70
N ILE A 652 1.62 26.93 31.31
CA ILE A 652 1.20 26.91 29.91
C ILE A 652 1.47 28.28 29.27
N ARG A 653 1.17 29.38 29.97
CA ARG A 653 1.41 30.75 29.47
C ARG A 653 2.88 31.09 29.29
N ALA A 654 3.77 30.44 30.04
CA ALA A 654 5.21 30.63 29.90
C ALA A 654 5.80 29.99 28.63
N ARG A 655 5.00 29.25 27.84
CA ARG A 655 5.46 28.47 26.68
C ARG A 655 4.64 28.75 25.43
N THR A 656 5.30 28.64 24.27
CA THR A 656 4.59 28.54 22.99
C THR A 656 3.76 27.26 22.99
N SER A 657 2.44 27.38 23.05
CA SER A 657 1.55 26.23 23.15
C SER A 657 0.32 26.33 22.24
N VAL A 658 -0.15 25.16 21.80
CA VAL A 658 -1.43 25.01 21.08
C VAL A 658 -2.23 23.94 21.80
N ILE A 659 -3.51 24.22 22.05
CA ILE A 659 -4.43 23.31 22.73
C ILE A 659 -5.42 22.76 21.70
N LEU A 660 -5.48 21.43 21.59
CA LEU A 660 -6.44 20.71 20.74
C LEU A 660 -7.32 19.80 21.59
N ARG A 661 -8.51 19.49 21.08
CA ARG A 661 -9.45 18.55 21.69
C ARG A 661 -9.60 17.30 20.84
N THR A 662 -9.69 16.13 21.46
CA THR A 662 -10.02 14.88 20.76
C THR A 662 -11.52 14.75 20.48
N PRO A 663 -11.92 14.07 19.39
CA PRO A 663 -11.07 13.54 18.33
C PRO A 663 -10.46 14.65 17.46
N VAL A 664 -9.27 14.39 16.92
CA VAL A 664 -8.53 15.37 16.09
C VAL A 664 -8.05 14.74 14.79
N ARG A 665 -8.39 15.35 13.65
CA ARG A 665 -7.88 14.91 12.35
C ARG A 665 -6.38 15.16 12.21
N VAL A 666 -5.67 14.24 11.55
CA VAL A 666 -4.23 14.38 11.28
C VAL A 666 -3.92 15.71 10.59
N GLY A 667 -4.70 16.15 9.60
CA GLY A 667 -4.49 17.47 8.98
C GLY A 667 -4.51 18.66 9.94
N ALA A 668 -5.41 18.66 10.92
CA ALA A 668 -5.48 19.70 11.95
C ALA A 668 -4.29 19.61 12.93
N LEU A 669 -3.92 18.38 13.29
CA LEU A 669 -2.77 18.09 14.14
C LEU A 669 -1.46 18.58 13.51
N LEU A 670 -1.22 18.26 12.23
CA LEU A 670 -0.02 18.70 11.52
C LEU A 670 0.04 20.22 11.38
N ALA A 671 -1.10 20.88 11.10
CA ALA A 671 -1.15 22.34 11.03
C ALA A 671 -0.78 23.00 12.37
N ALA A 672 -1.22 22.44 13.49
CA ALA A 672 -0.83 22.91 14.83
C ALA A 672 0.66 22.70 15.09
N VAL A 673 1.22 21.56 14.66
CA VAL A 673 2.66 21.27 14.80
C VAL A 673 3.49 22.24 13.95
N GLU A 674 3.12 22.50 12.70
CA GLU A 674 3.81 23.47 11.84
C GLU A 674 3.74 24.89 12.41
N ASP A 675 2.60 25.31 12.97
CA ASP A 675 2.46 26.61 13.64
C ASP A 675 3.38 26.70 14.86
N LEU A 676 3.47 25.64 15.67
CA LEU A 676 4.38 25.57 16.83
C LEU A 676 5.84 25.66 16.41
N LEU A 677 6.26 24.91 15.37
CA LEU A 677 7.66 24.84 14.94
C LEU A 677 8.10 26.02 14.07
N GLY A 678 7.16 26.66 13.36
CA GLY A 678 7.38 27.87 12.58
C GLY A 678 7.53 29.12 13.44
N ARG A 679 6.90 29.16 14.62
CA ARG A 679 7.09 30.26 15.59
C ARG A 679 8.45 30.24 16.28
N THR A 680 9.13 29.09 16.31
CA THR A 680 10.43 28.91 16.98
C THR A 680 11.62 29.48 16.19
N THR A 681 11.49 29.75 14.89
CA THR A 681 12.58 30.35 14.09
C THR A 681 12.84 31.84 14.37
N ALA A 682 12.05 32.48 15.23
CA ALA A 682 12.21 33.89 15.61
C ALA A 682 13.01 34.12 16.90
N VAL A 683 13.46 33.08 17.61
CA VAL A 683 14.14 33.23 18.90
C VAL A 683 15.53 32.58 18.89
N THR A 684 16.53 33.46 18.74
CA THR A 684 17.94 33.34 19.16
C THR A 684 18.77 32.16 18.65
N ALA A 685 19.38 32.35 17.47
CA ALA A 685 20.76 31.89 17.28
C ALA A 685 21.69 32.97 17.84
N GLN A 686 22.08 32.87 19.12
CA GLN A 686 23.29 33.55 19.56
C GLN A 686 24.49 32.71 19.11
N PRO A 687 25.50 33.29 18.44
CA PRO A 687 26.70 32.58 18.07
C PRO A 687 27.50 32.27 19.34
N VAL A 688 27.85 31.00 19.53
CA VAL A 688 28.86 30.57 20.50
C VAL A 688 30.19 31.22 20.06
N PRO A 689 30.90 31.97 20.93
CA PRO A 689 32.19 32.53 20.58
C PRO A 689 33.22 31.39 20.43
N VAL A 690 34.02 31.52 19.38
CA VAL A 690 35.03 30.57 18.86
C VAL A 690 36.01 30.11 19.93
#